data_AF-A0A1Q5KVS0-F1
#
_entry.id   AF-A0A1Q5KVS0-F1
#
_cell.length_a   1.000
_cell.length_b   1.000
_cell.length_c   1.000
_cell.angle_alpha   90.00
_cell.angle_beta   90.00
_cell.angle_gamma   90.00
#
_symmetry.space_group_name_H-M   'P 1'
#
loop_
_entity.id
_entity.type
_entity.pdbx_description
1 polymer ?
#
loop_
_entity_poly.entity_id
_entity_poly.type
_entity_poly.pdbx_seq_one_letter_code
_entity_poly.pdbx_strand_id
1 'polypeptide(L)'
;MHKPAVNRRSFVLLGATAAVAGAGTPMASAATPTAAPAGAPMSVRIVDDKATSATRALFAYLMRQQGDGILFGHQHALSYGFTFTTQDGKSSDTQAAVGDHPALFGWDTLILDGDERPGREDASEAENIAALSRCIRQADALGGINTLSAHMPNFVTGDNFYDTSGRVVSQILPGGTKHARYNAFLDRIAKAVKGARRPDGTPIPVIFRPFHENNGGWFWWGAGHTTSAEYTEIFRYTVEYLRDTKDVRNLLYSYSPNSSFGGDPAGYLKTYPGDGYVDVLGYDAYDSSAGSDAWLQGLVQDLAMVVRLAEEKGKVPAYTEFGESGEEGRNPQWFTKLLGAIKDDPVARRVTYMQTWANFGDDTRQYVPVPGHALHADFVRYAQDPCTVFAGDLRGVYAAHTRAVRNAPFMHLVTPTDRQRLTSVESTVRVRVTQAAASRVTYSVNGGRGRRLRLDADGFYSGDWSIDPAWLDNRSVTLSVDARVRGRTLTDSALVLLGEVTPLPAGWIDDFEGYAGDDATLSEAYSHINANTTTLSADHKASGSYGLAYSYDFSSAGYTGIGKSVDADWTAFSSLVLWLQGDGSANGATLQIVSSGAYFEYNIPLSDTTAREIRAPFGEFKPAPWDTAHAGEVLDAAHLAKVTTFNLYLGHGSGAPVTGVVYVDDIRAD
;
A
#
# COMPACT_ATOMS: atom_id res chain seq x y z
N MET A 1 46.25 10.73 49.50
CA MET A 1 46.57 10.32 48.12
C MET A 1 45.72 9.09 47.84
N HIS A 2 44.60 9.11 47.12
CA HIS A 2 44.26 9.49 45.73
C HIS A 2 43.60 8.25 45.08
N LYS A 3 42.25 8.24 45.13
CA LYS A 3 41.19 7.75 44.21
C LYS A 3 41.48 6.68 43.13
N PRO A 4 40.44 6.02 42.53
CA PRO A 4 39.03 5.88 42.93
C PRO A 4 38.41 4.47 42.68
N ALA A 5 37.20 4.28 43.23
CA ALA A 5 36.28 3.20 42.93
C ALA A 5 35.42 3.49 41.68
N VAL A 6 35.13 2.45 40.90
CA VAL A 6 34.27 2.48 39.70
C VAL A 6 32.86 2.03 40.08
N ASN A 7 31.88 2.90 39.86
CA ASN A 7 30.45 2.62 39.96
C ASN A 7 29.98 1.78 38.76
N ARG A 8 29.43 0.59 39.03
CA ARG A 8 28.63 -0.16 38.04
C ARG A 8 27.27 0.53 37.88
N ARG A 9 26.97 1.00 36.66
CA ARG A 9 25.64 1.46 36.26
C ARG A 9 24.76 0.23 35.98
N SER A 10 23.67 0.12 36.72
CA SER A 10 22.59 -0.81 36.45
C SER A 10 21.79 -0.32 35.24
N PHE A 11 21.67 -1.15 34.21
CA PHE A 11 20.68 -1.01 33.16
C PHE A 11 19.33 -1.52 33.72
N VAL A 12 18.33 -0.64 33.76
CA VAL A 12 16.94 -1.01 34.04
C VAL A 12 16.27 -1.28 32.70
N LEU A 13 16.07 -2.57 32.41
CA LEU A 13 15.20 -3.06 31.35
C LEU A 13 13.75 -2.91 31.85
N LEU A 14 12.96 -1.99 31.31
CA LEU A 14 11.51 -2.00 31.50
C LEU A 14 10.89 -3.00 30.52
N GLY A 15 11.01 -4.29 30.85
CA GLY A 15 10.20 -5.34 30.25
C GLY A 15 8.83 -5.38 30.94
N ALA A 16 7.77 -5.04 30.22
CA ALA A 16 6.40 -5.22 30.68
C ALA A 16 6.05 -6.72 30.63
N THR A 17 6.42 -7.45 31.69
CA THR A 17 5.92 -8.80 31.96
C THR A 17 4.60 -8.67 32.72
N ALA A 18 3.48 -8.96 32.05
CA ALA A 18 2.21 -9.14 32.72
C ALA A 18 2.18 -10.52 33.37
N ALA A 19 2.48 -10.58 34.67
CA ALA A 19 2.27 -11.76 35.49
C ALA A 19 0.77 -12.00 35.71
N VAL A 20 0.26 -13.15 35.24
CA VAL A 20 -1.09 -13.61 35.54
C VAL A 20 -1.10 -14.23 36.93
N ALA A 21 -1.48 -13.44 37.94
CA ALA A 21 -1.87 -13.95 39.25
C ALA A 21 -3.35 -14.36 39.20
N GLY A 22 -3.62 -15.65 39.41
CA GLY A 22 -4.97 -16.20 39.48
C GLY A 22 -5.73 -15.67 40.69
N ALA A 23 -6.82 -14.95 40.41
CA ALA A 23 -7.91 -14.73 41.34
C ALA A 23 -9.20 -15.14 40.62
N GLY A 24 -9.81 -16.23 41.09
CA GLY A 24 -11.05 -16.76 40.53
C GLY A 24 -12.20 -15.78 40.75
N THR A 25 -12.75 -15.27 39.65
CA THR A 25 -14.06 -14.62 39.60
C THR A 25 -15.12 -15.62 39.13
N PRO A 26 -16.37 -15.54 39.64
CA PRO A 26 -17.40 -16.51 39.29
C PRO A 26 -17.81 -16.33 37.84
N MET A 27 -17.99 -17.45 37.12
CA MET A 27 -18.61 -17.46 35.79
C MET A 27 -19.99 -16.78 35.88
N ALA A 28 -20.09 -15.57 35.35
CA ALA A 28 -21.37 -14.98 35.02
C ALA A 28 -21.94 -15.81 33.85
N SER A 29 -23.08 -16.45 34.10
CA SER A 29 -23.92 -17.08 33.08
C SER A 29 -24.04 -16.13 31.88
N ALA A 30 -23.59 -16.57 30.71
CA ALA A 30 -23.78 -15.85 29.47
C ALA A 30 -25.29 -15.65 29.27
N ALA A 31 -25.75 -14.41 29.38
CA ALA A 31 -27.09 -14.05 28.99
C ALA A 31 -27.20 -14.28 27.47
N THR A 32 -28.11 -15.16 27.07
CA THR A 32 -28.55 -15.31 25.68
C THR A 32 -28.79 -13.93 25.07
N PRO A 33 -28.25 -13.62 23.88
CA PRO A 33 -28.50 -12.34 23.24
C PRO A 33 -30.00 -12.23 22.97
N THR A 34 -30.65 -11.28 23.64
CA THR A 34 -32.02 -10.87 23.30
C THR A 34 -32.05 -10.50 21.82
N ALA A 35 -32.85 -11.22 21.03
CA ALA A 35 -33.08 -10.90 19.63
C ALA A 35 -33.51 -9.44 19.50
N ALA A 36 -32.82 -8.69 18.63
CA ALA A 36 -33.17 -7.30 18.36
C ALA A 36 -34.64 -7.23 17.89
N PRO A 37 -35.44 -6.26 18.38
CA PRO A 37 -36.83 -6.14 17.96
C PRO A 37 -36.94 -5.97 16.44
N ALA A 38 -37.95 -6.61 15.84
CA ALA A 38 -38.21 -6.53 14.40
C ALA A 38 -38.31 -5.06 13.95
N GLY A 39 -37.50 -4.67 12.95
CA GLY A 39 -37.46 -3.31 12.40
C GLY A 39 -36.38 -2.37 12.95
N ALA A 40 -35.55 -2.80 13.92
CA ALA A 40 -34.43 -1.99 14.38
C ALA A 40 -33.33 -1.85 13.29
N PRO A 41 -32.72 -0.66 13.12
CA PRO A 41 -31.67 -0.47 12.12
C PRO A 41 -30.42 -1.29 12.43
N MET A 42 -29.84 -1.91 11.40
CA MET A 42 -28.54 -2.58 11.48
C MET A 42 -27.44 -1.58 11.82
N SER A 43 -26.66 -1.87 12.86
CA SER A 43 -25.51 -1.05 13.22
C SER A 43 -24.35 -1.30 12.26
N VAL A 44 -23.78 -0.25 11.68
CA VAL A 44 -22.61 -0.33 10.80
C VAL A 44 -21.46 0.49 11.38
N ARG A 45 -20.24 -0.04 11.34
CA ARG A 45 -19.01 0.66 11.72
C ARG A 45 -18.26 1.01 10.44
N ILE A 46 -18.29 2.29 10.06
CA ILE A 46 -17.72 2.79 8.82
C ILE A 46 -16.87 4.03 9.09
N VAL A 47 -15.96 4.35 8.17
CA VAL A 47 -15.01 5.48 8.28
C VAL A 47 -15.71 6.83 8.46
N ASP A 48 -16.82 7.04 7.76
CA ASP A 48 -17.69 8.21 7.94
C ASP A 48 -18.97 7.85 8.69
N ASP A 49 -18.99 8.04 10.00
CA ASP A 49 -20.19 7.82 10.83
C ASP A 49 -21.34 8.81 10.54
N LYS A 50 -21.12 9.78 9.65
CA LYS A 50 -22.12 10.69 9.08
C LYS A 50 -22.46 10.38 7.62
N ALA A 51 -21.96 9.27 7.05
CA ALA A 51 -22.24 8.90 5.67
C ALA A 51 -23.75 8.78 5.43
N THR A 52 -24.17 8.97 4.18
CA THR A 52 -25.58 8.87 3.79
C THR A 52 -26.16 7.48 4.08
N SER A 53 -27.50 7.38 4.16
CA SER A 53 -28.17 6.07 4.31
C SER A 53 -27.81 5.10 3.18
N ALA A 54 -27.71 5.58 1.94
CA ALA A 54 -27.33 4.77 0.78
C ALA A 54 -25.91 4.21 0.92
N THR A 55 -24.95 5.01 1.37
CA THR A 55 -23.56 4.57 1.57
C THR A 55 -23.43 3.55 2.69
N ARG A 56 -24.15 3.76 3.81
CA ARG A 56 -24.22 2.76 4.89
C ARG A 56 -24.89 1.47 4.44
N ALA A 57 -25.92 1.57 3.60
CA ALA A 57 -26.60 0.41 3.03
C ALA A 57 -25.70 -0.35 2.06
N LEU A 58 -24.91 0.34 1.23
CA LEU A 58 -23.88 -0.26 0.38
C LEU A 58 -22.85 -1.04 1.22
N PHE A 59 -22.28 -0.43 2.26
CA PHE A 59 -21.36 -1.14 3.15
C PHE A 59 -22.00 -2.39 3.75
N ALA A 60 -23.24 -2.28 4.25
CA ALA A 60 -23.97 -3.43 4.80
C ALA A 60 -24.25 -4.51 3.74
N TYR A 61 -24.49 -4.12 2.48
CA TYR A 61 -24.65 -5.05 1.36
C TYR A 61 -23.35 -5.80 1.08
N LEU A 62 -22.22 -5.08 0.94
CA LEU A 62 -20.90 -5.67 0.72
C LEU A 62 -20.51 -6.63 1.85
N MET A 63 -20.78 -6.30 3.10
CA MET A 63 -20.55 -7.20 4.24
C MET A 63 -21.38 -8.49 4.16
N ARG A 64 -22.62 -8.43 3.66
CA ARG A 64 -23.48 -9.63 3.49
C ARG A 64 -23.12 -10.45 2.27
N GLN A 65 -22.56 -9.82 1.24
CA GLN A 65 -22.21 -10.49 -0.02
C GLN A 65 -21.03 -11.47 0.13
N GLN A 66 -20.21 -11.33 1.18
CA GLN A 66 -19.08 -12.22 1.46
C GLN A 66 -19.49 -13.70 1.51
N GLY A 67 -19.06 -14.47 0.52
CA GLY A 67 -19.32 -15.91 0.41
C GLY A 67 -20.60 -16.28 -0.36
N ASP A 68 -21.46 -15.31 -0.66
CA ASP A 68 -22.72 -15.46 -1.43
C ASP A 68 -22.53 -15.21 -2.94
N GLY A 69 -21.28 -15.09 -3.38
CA GLY A 69 -20.89 -14.77 -4.76
C GLY A 69 -19.98 -13.54 -4.81
N ILE A 70 -19.21 -13.41 -5.87
CA ILE A 70 -18.20 -12.38 -6.09
C ILE A 70 -18.74 -11.43 -7.16
N LEU A 71 -18.90 -10.15 -6.80
CA LEU A 71 -19.32 -9.12 -7.74
C LEU A 71 -18.23 -8.92 -8.80
N PHE A 72 -18.57 -9.10 -10.08
CA PHE A 72 -17.64 -8.82 -11.17
C PHE A 72 -17.60 -7.31 -11.45
N GLY A 73 -16.39 -6.75 -11.51
CA GLY A 73 -16.13 -5.36 -11.85
C GLY A 73 -15.35 -5.21 -13.15
N HIS A 74 -15.56 -4.09 -13.84
CA HIS A 74 -14.81 -3.71 -15.04
C HIS A 74 -14.53 -2.20 -15.03
N GLN A 75 -13.25 -1.83 -15.06
CA GLN A 75 -12.81 -0.45 -15.17
C GLN A 75 -13.26 0.15 -16.51
N HIS A 76 -13.77 1.39 -16.51
CA HIS A 76 -14.20 2.12 -17.70
C HIS A 76 -15.26 1.41 -18.58
N ALA A 77 -16.08 0.55 -17.99
CA ALA A 77 -17.00 -0.33 -18.72
C ALA A 77 -18.03 0.37 -19.64
N LEU A 78 -18.22 1.70 -19.53
CA LEU A 78 -19.11 2.50 -20.40
C LEU A 78 -18.39 3.61 -21.18
N SER A 79 -17.08 3.77 -21.00
CA SER A 79 -16.32 4.87 -21.61
C SER A 79 -15.24 4.41 -22.59
N TYR A 80 -14.75 3.18 -22.42
CA TYR A 80 -13.82 2.52 -23.33
C TYR A 80 -14.33 1.11 -23.68
N GLY A 81 -14.05 0.67 -24.90
CA GLY A 81 -14.38 -0.69 -25.35
C GLY A 81 -14.09 -0.91 -26.83
N PHE A 82 -14.12 -2.17 -27.23
CA PHE A 82 -13.89 -2.65 -28.59
C PHE A 82 -15.17 -2.76 -29.41
N THR A 83 -16.31 -2.93 -28.75
CA THR A 83 -17.61 -3.17 -29.40
C THR A 83 -18.45 -1.91 -29.60
N PHE A 84 -17.97 -0.77 -29.10
CA PHE A 84 -18.65 0.51 -29.23
C PHE A 84 -17.66 1.67 -29.31
N THR A 85 -18.06 2.73 -29.99
CA THR A 85 -17.27 3.97 -30.12
C THR A 85 -17.93 5.17 -29.45
N THR A 86 -19.22 5.06 -29.11
CA THR A 86 -20.01 6.16 -28.53
C THR A 86 -20.29 5.91 -27.05
N GLN A 87 -20.02 6.92 -26.22
CA GLN A 87 -20.24 6.88 -24.78
C GLN A 87 -21.69 7.26 -24.42
N ASP A 88 -22.63 6.43 -24.86
CA ASP A 88 -24.08 6.64 -24.66
C ASP A 88 -24.55 6.35 -23.22
N GLY A 89 -23.64 5.87 -22.36
CA GLY A 89 -23.93 5.46 -20.98
C GLY A 89 -24.65 4.12 -20.87
N LYS A 90 -24.65 3.32 -21.94
CA LYS A 90 -25.28 2.00 -22.01
C LYS A 90 -24.36 0.96 -22.64
N SER A 91 -23.65 1.30 -23.71
CA SER A 91 -22.78 0.36 -24.42
C SER A 91 -21.62 -0.09 -23.53
N SER A 92 -21.33 -1.39 -23.54
CA SER A 92 -20.30 -2.00 -22.69
C SER A 92 -19.80 -3.30 -23.31
N ASP A 93 -18.48 -3.52 -23.30
CA ASP A 93 -17.89 -4.78 -23.75
C ASP A 93 -18.30 -5.97 -22.88
N THR A 94 -18.52 -5.77 -21.57
CA THR A 94 -19.09 -6.81 -20.71
C THR A 94 -20.49 -7.21 -21.18
N GLN A 95 -21.32 -6.22 -21.51
CA GLN A 95 -22.66 -6.49 -22.04
C GLN A 95 -22.60 -7.19 -23.41
N ALA A 96 -21.68 -6.78 -24.28
CA ALA A 96 -21.49 -7.44 -25.57
C ALA A 96 -20.95 -8.87 -25.44
N ALA A 97 -20.10 -9.12 -24.43
CA ALA A 97 -19.49 -10.43 -24.20
C ALA A 97 -20.45 -11.45 -23.59
N VAL A 98 -21.25 -11.05 -22.59
CA VAL A 98 -22.04 -11.98 -21.75
C VAL A 98 -23.52 -11.62 -21.58
N GLY A 99 -23.97 -10.51 -22.18
CA GLY A 99 -25.38 -10.09 -22.16
C GLY A 99 -25.81 -9.29 -20.93
N ASP A 100 -24.89 -8.98 -20.02
CA ASP A 100 -25.15 -8.18 -18.81
C ASP A 100 -24.00 -7.20 -18.51
N HIS A 101 -24.28 -6.17 -17.72
CA HIS A 101 -23.29 -5.20 -17.26
C HIS A 101 -22.50 -5.74 -16.05
N PRO A 102 -21.27 -5.24 -15.80
CA PRO A 102 -20.56 -5.58 -14.56
C PRO A 102 -21.36 -5.09 -13.34
N ALA A 103 -21.29 -5.81 -12.22
CA ALA A 103 -21.87 -5.35 -10.97
C ALA A 103 -21.14 -4.12 -10.41
N LEU A 104 -19.81 -4.06 -10.61
CA LEU A 104 -18.96 -2.93 -10.26
C LEU A 104 -18.51 -2.16 -11.51
N PHE A 105 -18.70 -0.84 -11.51
CA PHE A 105 -18.21 0.06 -12.53
C PHE A 105 -17.05 0.88 -11.98
N GLY A 106 -15.86 0.65 -12.54
CA GLY A 106 -14.65 1.35 -12.17
C GLY A 106 -14.41 2.60 -12.99
N TRP A 107 -13.85 3.62 -12.34
CA TRP A 107 -13.45 4.90 -12.93
C TRP A 107 -12.13 5.34 -12.32
N ASP A 108 -11.43 6.28 -12.96
CA ASP A 108 -10.24 6.92 -12.39
C ASP A 108 -10.39 8.44 -12.28
N THR A 109 -9.64 9.04 -11.36
CA THR A 109 -9.49 10.50 -11.26
C THR A 109 -8.81 11.12 -12.47
N LEU A 110 -8.12 10.36 -13.33
CA LEU A 110 -7.60 10.84 -14.62
C LEU A 110 -8.68 11.50 -15.50
N ILE A 111 -9.95 11.11 -15.33
CA ILE A 111 -11.09 11.80 -15.97
C ILE A 111 -11.13 13.29 -15.61
N LEU A 112 -10.71 13.67 -14.40
CA LEU A 112 -10.72 15.06 -13.94
C LEU A 112 -9.73 15.91 -14.72
N ASP A 113 -8.55 15.38 -15.02
CA ASP A 113 -7.48 16.06 -15.77
C ASP A 113 -7.68 15.94 -17.28
N GLY A 114 -8.56 15.05 -17.73
CA GLY A 114 -8.88 14.86 -19.14
C GLY A 114 -7.97 13.84 -19.83
N ASP A 115 -7.11 13.17 -19.05
CA ASP A 115 -6.18 12.13 -19.50
C ASP A 115 -6.91 10.83 -19.86
N GLU A 116 -8.09 10.61 -19.26
CA GLU A 116 -8.97 9.49 -19.59
C GLU A 116 -10.38 9.93 -19.93
N ARG A 117 -10.99 9.23 -20.88
CA ARG A 117 -12.37 9.47 -21.27
C ARG A 117 -13.34 9.13 -20.12
N PRO A 118 -14.47 9.83 -19.99
CA PRO A 118 -14.99 10.88 -20.87
C PRO A 118 -14.47 12.29 -20.56
N GLY A 119 -13.43 12.41 -19.74
CA GLY A 119 -12.67 13.64 -19.63
C GLY A 119 -12.00 13.98 -20.96
N ARG A 120 -11.68 15.26 -21.15
CA ARG A 120 -10.92 15.73 -22.31
C ARG A 120 -9.90 16.76 -21.89
N GLU A 121 -8.70 16.67 -22.42
CA GLU A 121 -7.60 17.61 -22.17
C GLU A 121 -7.97 19.06 -22.56
N ASP A 122 -8.77 19.24 -23.62
CA ASP A 122 -9.22 20.55 -24.11
C ASP A 122 -10.47 21.09 -23.39
N ALA A 123 -11.02 20.35 -22.42
CA ALA A 123 -12.18 20.78 -21.64
C ALA A 123 -11.77 21.58 -20.39
N SER A 124 -12.69 22.43 -19.92
CA SER A 124 -12.51 23.11 -18.64
C SER A 124 -12.58 22.13 -17.45
N GLU A 125 -11.98 22.52 -16.31
CA GLU A 125 -12.08 21.77 -15.05
C GLU A 125 -13.55 21.41 -14.73
N ALA A 126 -14.47 22.36 -14.90
CA ALA A 126 -15.89 22.16 -14.60
C ALA A 126 -16.54 21.10 -15.51
N GLU A 127 -16.14 21.03 -16.77
CA GLU A 127 -16.64 20.03 -17.72
C GLU A 127 -16.14 18.62 -17.38
N ASN A 128 -14.86 18.47 -17.00
CA ASN A 128 -14.28 17.19 -16.60
C ASN A 128 -14.82 16.71 -15.24
N ILE A 129 -15.03 17.62 -14.27
CA ILE A 129 -15.76 17.30 -13.03
C ILE A 129 -17.19 16.80 -13.35
N ALA A 130 -17.88 17.49 -14.27
CA ALA A 130 -19.21 17.07 -14.70
C ALA A 130 -19.18 15.73 -15.45
N ALA A 131 -18.07 15.41 -16.13
CA ALA A 131 -17.86 14.13 -16.82
C ALA A 131 -17.78 12.97 -15.83
N LEU A 132 -16.93 13.07 -14.80
CA LEU A 132 -16.89 12.06 -13.74
C LEU A 132 -18.24 11.92 -13.02
N SER A 133 -18.91 13.04 -12.75
CA SER A 133 -20.27 13.04 -12.15
C SER A 133 -21.32 12.36 -13.05
N ARG A 134 -21.14 12.40 -14.39
CA ARG A 134 -22.02 11.70 -15.35
C ARG A 134 -21.76 10.20 -15.31
N CYS A 135 -20.51 9.76 -15.33
CA CYS A 135 -20.14 8.34 -15.24
C CYS A 135 -20.78 7.66 -14.04
N ILE A 136 -20.65 8.29 -12.85
CA ILE A 136 -21.20 7.76 -11.60
C ILE A 136 -22.73 7.61 -11.69
N ARG A 137 -23.42 8.59 -12.30
CA ARG A 137 -24.87 8.54 -12.50
C ARG A 137 -25.31 7.49 -13.51
N GLN A 138 -24.55 7.29 -14.58
CA GLN A 138 -24.87 6.31 -15.62
C GLN A 138 -24.76 4.89 -15.06
N ALA A 139 -23.68 4.56 -14.33
CA ALA A 139 -23.54 3.28 -13.66
C ALA A 139 -24.63 3.03 -12.60
N ASP A 140 -24.96 4.03 -11.77
CA ASP A 140 -26.04 3.90 -10.78
C ASP A 140 -27.42 3.68 -11.45
N ALA A 141 -27.67 4.32 -12.59
CA ALA A 141 -28.91 4.14 -13.35
C ALA A 141 -29.03 2.74 -13.96
N LEU A 142 -27.92 2.04 -14.19
CA LEU A 142 -27.87 0.64 -14.59
C LEU A 142 -27.96 -0.33 -13.40
N GLY A 143 -28.07 0.20 -12.16
CA GLY A 143 -28.13 -0.59 -10.93
C GLY A 143 -26.76 -0.99 -10.37
N GLY A 144 -25.67 -0.55 -11.00
CA GLY A 144 -24.30 -0.89 -10.61
C GLY A 144 -23.80 -0.16 -9.37
N ILE A 145 -22.68 -0.66 -8.84
CA ILE A 145 -21.91 -0.06 -7.76
C ILE A 145 -20.71 0.68 -8.37
N ASN A 146 -20.45 1.91 -7.92
CA ASN A 146 -19.33 2.70 -8.41
C ASN A 146 -18.09 2.51 -7.55
N THR A 147 -16.93 2.35 -8.20
CA THR A 147 -15.61 2.48 -7.57
C THR A 147 -14.76 3.50 -8.34
N LEU A 148 -13.90 4.21 -7.63
CA LEU A 148 -13.05 5.29 -8.14
C LEU A 148 -11.63 5.09 -7.65
N SER A 149 -10.73 4.65 -8.54
CA SER A 149 -9.29 4.68 -8.33
C SER A 149 -8.76 6.10 -8.51
N ALA A 150 -7.51 6.33 -8.11
CA ALA A 150 -6.89 7.63 -8.27
C ALA A 150 -5.42 7.53 -8.72
N HIS A 151 -5.21 7.55 -10.02
CA HIS A 151 -3.92 7.86 -10.62
C HIS A 151 -3.76 9.37 -10.68
N MET A 152 -2.91 9.90 -9.79
CA MET A 152 -2.78 11.33 -9.55
C MET A 152 -1.54 11.91 -10.24
N PRO A 153 -1.60 13.16 -10.75
CA PRO A 153 -0.40 13.80 -11.30
C PRO A 153 0.68 13.96 -10.22
N ASN A 154 1.94 13.94 -10.62
CA ASN A 154 3.03 14.30 -9.72
C ASN A 154 2.92 15.80 -9.37
N PHE A 155 2.61 16.11 -8.11
CA PHE A 155 2.38 17.48 -7.67
C PHE A 155 3.64 18.35 -7.62
N VAL A 156 4.82 17.75 -7.68
CA VAL A 156 6.12 18.43 -7.66
C VAL A 156 6.54 18.83 -9.07
N THR A 157 6.61 17.86 -9.98
CA THR A 157 7.08 18.05 -11.37
C THR A 157 5.98 18.50 -12.32
N GLY A 158 4.76 18.01 -12.10
CA GLY A 158 3.62 18.21 -12.97
C GLY A 158 3.38 17.09 -13.98
N ASP A 159 4.25 16.08 -14.03
CA ASP A 159 4.09 14.90 -14.88
C ASP A 159 3.05 13.91 -14.31
N ASN A 160 2.95 12.72 -14.89
CA ASN A 160 1.98 11.71 -14.50
C ASN A 160 2.43 10.89 -13.26
N PHE A 161 1.61 9.93 -12.87
CA PHE A 161 1.78 9.08 -11.70
C PHE A 161 3.03 8.16 -11.74
N TYR A 162 3.61 7.91 -12.92
CA TYR A 162 4.85 7.12 -13.09
C TYR A 162 6.12 7.95 -12.85
N ASP A 163 6.05 9.28 -12.90
CA ASP A 163 7.18 10.10 -12.48
C ASP A 163 7.28 10.05 -10.95
N THR A 164 8.24 9.27 -10.45
CA THR A 164 8.47 9.03 -9.02
C THR A 164 9.38 10.06 -8.36
N SER A 165 9.86 11.05 -9.12
CA SER A 165 10.82 12.03 -8.62
C SER A 165 10.19 13.06 -7.67
N GLY A 166 11.03 13.68 -6.84
CA GLY A 166 10.66 14.85 -6.05
C GLY A 166 10.06 14.58 -4.67
N ARG A 167 10.06 13.33 -4.17
CA ARG A 167 9.58 12.96 -2.81
C ARG A 167 8.16 13.51 -2.55
N VAL A 168 7.25 13.27 -3.50
CA VAL A 168 5.97 13.97 -3.64
C VAL A 168 5.15 13.99 -2.35
N VAL A 169 5.04 12.84 -1.65
CA VAL A 169 4.24 12.75 -0.41
C VAL A 169 4.68 13.75 0.65
N SER A 170 6.00 13.86 0.89
CA SER A 170 6.56 14.86 1.83
C SER A 170 6.21 16.31 1.45
N GLN A 171 6.04 16.58 0.15
CA GLN A 171 5.72 17.90 -0.36
C GLN A 171 4.23 18.22 -0.31
N ILE A 172 3.35 17.22 -0.28
CA ILE A 172 1.90 17.41 -0.23
C ILE A 172 1.27 17.22 1.16
N LEU A 173 1.98 16.62 2.11
CA LEU A 173 1.56 16.55 3.51
C LEU A 173 1.40 17.96 4.14
N PRO A 174 0.63 18.12 5.23
CA PRO A 174 0.46 19.41 5.91
C PRO A 174 1.79 20.09 6.29
N GLY A 175 2.03 21.26 5.70
CA GLY A 175 3.29 22.01 5.85
C GLY A 175 4.28 21.83 4.68
N GLY A 176 4.03 20.90 3.77
CA GLY A 176 4.78 20.74 2.53
C GLY A 176 4.46 21.83 1.49
N THR A 177 5.41 22.10 0.59
CA THR A 177 5.32 23.22 -0.37
C THR A 177 4.25 23.06 -1.45
N LYS A 178 3.78 21.83 -1.69
CA LYS A 178 2.76 21.46 -2.67
C LYS A 178 1.41 21.10 -2.05
N HIS A 179 1.27 21.25 -0.73
CA HIS A 179 0.04 20.96 0.01
C HIS A 179 -1.22 21.62 -0.58
N ALA A 180 -1.13 22.91 -0.93
CA ALA A 180 -2.25 23.63 -1.54
C ALA A 180 -2.66 23.07 -2.91
N ARG A 181 -1.69 22.57 -3.71
CA ARG A 181 -1.96 21.93 -5.00
C ARG A 181 -2.70 20.61 -4.80
N TYR A 182 -2.32 19.84 -3.78
CA TYR A 182 -3.03 18.62 -3.43
C TYR A 182 -4.47 18.90 -2.95
N ASN A 183 -4.66 19.92 -2.12
CA ASN A 183 -6.00 20.34 -1.68
C ASN A 183 -6.90 20.75 -2.85
N ALA A 184 -6.36 21.45 -3.85
CA ALA A 184 -7.10 21.80 -5.05
C ALA A 184 -7.53 20.55 -5.85
N PHE A 185 -6.69 19.51 -5.90
CA PHE A 185 -7.06 18.23 -6.51
C PHE A 185 -8.16 17.50 -5.72
N LEU A 186 -8.04 17.42 -4.39
CA LEU A 186 -9.08 16.84 -3.53
C LEU A 186 -10.41 17.59 -3.61
N ASP A 187 -10.36 18.91 -3.81
CA ASP A 187 -11.55 19.73 -4.03
C ASP A 187 -12.30 19.33 -5.30
N ARG A 188 -11.59 18.94 -6.37
CA ARG A 188 -12.20 18.46 -7.63
C ARG A 188 -12.88 17.11 -7.44
N ILE A 189 -12.24 16.17 -6.72
CA ILE A 189 -12.86 14.90 -6.32
C ILE A 189 -14.13 15.17 -5.51
N ALA A 190 -14.05 16.03 -4.48
CA ALA A 190 -15.18 16.37 -3.64
C ALA A 190 -16.35 16.98 -4.45
N LYS A 191 -16.06 17.87 -5.41
CA LYS A 191 -17.07 18.45 -6.32
C LYS A 191 -17.74 17.36 -7.17
N ALA A 192 -16.96 16.47 -7.79
CA ALA A 192 -17.50 15.42 -8.65
C ALA A 192 -18.38 14.42 -7.87
N VAL A 193 -17.87 13.90 -6.75
CA VAL A 193 -18.58 12.91 -5.93
C VAL A 193 -19.84 13.51 -5.29
N LYS A 194 -19.82 14.77 -4.84
CA LYS A 194 -21.03 15.45 -4.29
C LYS A 194 -22.02 15.84 -5.39
N GLY A 195 -21.55 16.06 -6.62
CA GLY A 195 -22.35 16.36 -7.80
C GLY A 195 -23.06 15.15 -8.39
N ALA A 196 -22.53 13.95 -8.16
CA ALA A 196 -23.15 12.69 -8.57
C ALA A 196 -24.38 12.36 -7.70
N ARG A 197 -25.55 12.79 -8.18
CA ARG A 197 -26.84 12.58 -7.51
C ARG A 197 -27.85 11.95 -8.45
N ARG A 198 -28.71 11.11 -7.88
CA ARG A 198 -29.92 10.63 -8.54
C ARG A 198 -30.87 11.80 -8.85
N PRO A 199 -31.87 11.61 -9.74
CA PRO A 199 -32.85 12.65 -10.06
C PRO A 199 -33.61 13.20 -8.84
N ASP A 200 -33.77 12.40 -7.78
CA ASP A 200 -34.39 12.81 -6.52
C ASP A 200 -33.45 13.58 -5.57
N GLY A 201 -32.20 13.82 -5.98
CA GLY A 201 -31.17 14.50 -5.19
C GLY A 201 -30.36 13.58 -4.26
N THR A 202 -30.66 12.28 -4.20
CA THR A 202 -29.93 11.32 -3.37
C THR A 202 -28.47 11.20 -3.85
N PRO A 203 -27.46 11.42 -2.96
CA PRO A 203 -26.06 11.18 -3.28
C PRO A 203 -25.80 9.72 -3.65
N ILE A 204 -25.02 9.48 -4.70
CA ILE A 204 -24.68 8.14 -5.16
C ILE A 204 -23.43 7.66 -4.41
N PRO A 205 -23.45 6.50 -3.74
CA PRO A 205 -22.27 5.95 -3.08
C PRO A 205 -21.15 5.58 -4.08
N VAL A 206 -19.90 5.81 -3.67
CA VAL A 206 -18.69 5.45 -4.42
C VAL A 206 -17.69 4.80 -3.47
N ILE A 207 -17.06 3.70 -3.88
CA ILE A 207 -15.88 3.14 -3.21
C ILE A 207 -14.66 3.90 -3.74
N PHE A 208 -13.99 4.70 -2.91
CA PHE A 208 -12.81 5.48 -3.31
C PHE A 208 -11.52 4.79 -2.86
N ARG A 209 -10.60 4.59 -3.79
CA ARG A 209 -9.36 3.81 -3.62
C ARG A 209 -8.13 4.66 -3.97
N PRO A 210 -7.69 5.56 -3.08
CA PRO A 210 -6.50 6.37 -3.29
C PRO A 210 -5.23 5.58 -3.01
N PHE A 211 -4.14 5.95 -3.70
CA PHE A 211 -2.77 5.45 -3.42
C PHE A 211 -2.65 3.92 -3.37
N HIS A 212 -3.22 3.24 -4.36
CA HIS A 212 -3.17 1.78 -4.51
C HIS A 212 -1.76 1.30 -4.91
N GLU A 213 -1.50 0.00 -4.72
CA GLU A 213 -0.22 -0.65 -5.08
C GLU A 213 1.03 -0.02 -4.44
N ASN A 214 0.85 0.60 -3.27
CA ASN A 214 1.87 1.45 -2.65
C ASN A 214 3.10 0.70 -2.10
N ASN A 215 3.05 -0.63 -2.04
CA ASN A 215 4.19 -1.47 -1.70
C ASN A 215 5.11 -1.73 -2.91
N GLY A 216 4.65 -1.42 -4.12
CA GLY A 216 5.48 -1.29 -5.32
C GLY A 216 6.14 0.09 -5.43
N GLY A 217 7.15 0.21 -6.29
CA GLY A 217 7.93 1.44 -6.49
C GLY A 217 7.67 2.19 -7.81
N TRP A 218 6.65 1.78 -8.57
CA TRP A 218 6.32 2.36 -9.90
C TRP A 218 5.48 3.63 -9.82
N PHE A 219 4.80 3.90 -8.70
CA PHE A 219 4.09 5.15 -8.46
C PHE A 219 4.84 6.04 -7.47
N TRP A 220 4.66 7.36 -7.59
CA TRP A 220 5.37 8.31 -6.70
C TRP A 220 4.98 8.20 -5.22
N TRP A 221 3.82 7.61 -4.90
CA TRP A 221 3.38 7.29 -3.54
C TRP A 221 3.86 5.93 -3.05
N GLY A 222 4.60 5.20 -3.89
CA GLY A 222 5.06 3.84 -3.65
C GLY A 222 6.31 3.74 -2.76
N ALA A 223 6.67 2.50 -2.46
CA ALA A 223 7.87 2.14 -1.71
C ALA A 223 9.14 2.65 -2.42
N GLY A 224 10.15 3.02 -1.65
CA GLY A 224 11.38 3.67 -2.15
C GLY A 224 11.26 5.20 -2.26
N HIS A 225 10.05 5.73 -2.48
CA HIS A 225 9.81 7.18 -2.63
C HIS A 225 9.02 7.78 -1.47
N THR A 226 8.34 6.95 -0.69
CA THR A 226 7.46 7.30 0.43
C THR A 226 7.69 6.35 1.60
N THR A 227 7.86 6.86 2.83
CA THR A 227 7.97 5.99 4.02
C THR A 227 6.60 5.45 4.45
N SER A 228 6.55 4.37 5.24
CA SER A 228 5.26 3.80 5.67
C SER A 228 4.44 4.81 6.50
N ALA A 229 5.13 5.61 7.31
CA ALA A 229 4.52 6.68 8.11
C ALA A 229 3.98 7.82 7.24
N GLU A 230 4.74 8.26 6.22
CA GLU A 230 4.26 9.25 5.26
C GLU A 230 3.04 8.76 4.48
N TYR A 231 3.05 7.50 4.02
CA TYR A 231 1.90 6.88 3.34
C TYR A 231 0.66 6.86 4.25
N THR A 232 0.84 6.38 5.48
CA THR A 232 -0.21 6.32 6.49
C THR A 232 -0.83 7.71 6.70
N GLU A 233 0.01 8.73 6.88
CA GLU A 233 -0.44 10.09 7.13
C GLU A 233 -1.09 10.75 5.92
N ILE A 234 -0.59 10.53 4.71
CA ILE A 234 -1.24 11.10 3.52
C ILE A 234 -2.59 10.45 3.27
N PHE A 235 -2.72 9.13 3.45
CA PHE A 235 -4.02 8.45 3.36
C PHE A 235 -5.01 9.01 4.38
N ARG A 236 -4.57 9.15 5.65
CA ARG A 236 -5.40 9.76 6.72
C ARG A 236 -5.82 11.18 6.37
N TYR A 237 -4.89 11.99 5.87
CA TYR A 237 -5.16 13.36 5.45
C TYR A 237 -6.19 13.41 4.33
N THR A 238 -6.08 12.55 3.31
CA THR A 238 -7.05 12.48 2.21
C THR A 238 -8.46 12.16 2.72
N VAL A 239 -8.58 11.16 3.59
CA VAL A 239 -9.86 10.79 4.22
C VAL A 239 -10.41 11.96 5.02
N GLU A 240 -9.62 12.56 5.90
CA GLU A 240 -10.05 13.68 6.74
C GLU A 240 -10.39 14.93 5.96
N TYR A 241 -9.65 15.24 4.91
CA TYR A 241 -9.95 16.39 4.07
C TYR A 241 -11.28 16.20 3.35
N LEU A 242 -11.49 15.05 2.70
CA LEU A 242 -12.75 14.75 2.01
C LEU A 242 -13.94 14.63 3.00
N ARG A 243 -13.76 13.87 4.09
CA ARG A 243 -14.79 13.61 5.10
C ARG A 243 -15.07 14.83 5.97
N ASP A 244 -14.05 15.42 6.58
CA ASP A 244 -14.22 16.41 7.65
C ASP A 244 -14.18 17.85 7.14
N THR A 245 -13.36 18.14 6.12
CA THR A 245 -13.21 19.51 5.57
C THR A 245 -14.19 19.78 4.42
N LYS A 246 -14.40 18.81 3.52
CA LYS A 246 -15.25 18.98 2.33
C LYS A 246 -16.66 18.39 2.49
N ASP A 247 -16.95 17.77 3.62
CA ASP A 247 -18.24 17.14 3.92
C ASP A 247 -18.73 16.18 2.82
N VAL A 248 -17.83 15.36 2.28
CA VAL A 248 -18.21 14.27 1.37
C VAL A 248 -18.77 13.13 2.21
N ARG A 249 -20.04 12.77 1.97
CA ARG A 249 -20.81 11.80 2.79
C ARG A 249 -21.18 10.52 2.06
N ASN A 250 -20.68 10.36 0.84
CA ASN A 250 -21.04 9.27 -0.05
C ASN A 250 -19.83 8.43 -0.51
N LEU A 251 -18.79 8.36 0.32
CA LEU A 251 -17.61 7.53 0.09
C LEU A 251 -17.54 6.36 1.07
N LEU A 252 -17.08 5.22 0.56
CA LEU A 252 -16.39 4.18 1.32
C LEU A 252 -14.92 4.22 0.93
N TYR A 253 -14.00 3.93 1.84
CA TYR A 253 -12.55 4.03 1.56
C TYR A 253 -11.91 2.65 1.42
N SER A 254 -11.16 2.45 0.34
CA SER A 254 -10.46 1.20 0.02
C SER A 254 -8.95 1.37 0.09
N TYR A 255 -8.28 0.42 0.72
CA TYR A 255 -6.81 0.30 0.78
C TYR A 255 -6.40 -0.98 0.07
N SER A 256 -5.56 -0.91 -0.96
CA SER A 256 -5.18 -2.07 -1.78
C SER A 256 -3.70 -2.08 -2.17
N PRO A 257 -2.84 -2.69 -1.34
CA PRO A 257 -1.49 -3.05 -1.76
C PRO A 257 -1.48 -4.08 -2.91
N ASN A 258 -0.40 -4.09 -3.68
CA ASN A 258 -0.13 -5.06 -4.75
C ASN A 258 0.39 -6.39 -4.19
N SER A 259 0.16 -7.47 -4.92
CA SER A 259 0.74 -8.79 -4.69
C SER A 259 2.28 -8.84 -4.72
N SER A 260 2.92 -9.90 -4.22
CA SER A 260 2.36 -10.96 -3.37
C SER A 260 2.88 -10.80 -1.94
N PHE A 261 2.11 -11.28 -0.96
CA PHE A 261 2.48 -11.26 0.46
C PHE A 261 2.87 -12.64 0.99
N GLY A 262 2.69 -13.71 0.22
CA GLY A 262 2.91 -15.07 0.72
C GLY A 262 2.07 -15.38 1.97
N GLY A 263 0.91 -14.75 2.11
CA GLY A 263 0.03 -14.83 3.26
C GLY A 263 0.53 -14.11 4.52
N ASP A 264 1.51 -13.21 4.42
CA ASP A 264 2.03 -12.42 5.55
C ASP A 264 1.13 -11.20 5.90
N PRO A 265 0.35 -11.26 7.00
CA PRO A 265 -0.49 -10.14 7.40
C PRO A 265 0.31 -8.92 7.87
N ALA A 266 1.54 -9.10 8.37
CA ALA A 266 2.36 -7.98 8.83
C ALA A 266 2.85 -7.14 7.64
N GLY A 267 3.34 -7.80 6.59
CA GLY A 267 3.69 -7.18 5.31
C GLY A 267 2.51 -6.43 4.68
N TYR A 268 1.32 -7.06 4.62
CA TYR A 268 0.10 -6.41 4.11
C TYR A 268 -0.29 -5.18 4.93
N LEU A 269 -0.13 -5.22 6.26
CA LEU A 269 -0.50 -4.13 7.15
C LEU A 269 0.60 -3.06 7.33
N LYS A 270 1.77 -3.21 6.69
CA LYS A 270 2.94 -2.32 6.87
C LYS A 270 2.58 -0.83 6.68
N THR A 271 1.72 -0.52 5.71
CA THR A 271 1.28 0.85 5.43
C THR A 271 -0.21 1.07 5.72
N TYR A 272 -0.82 0.21 6.55
CA TYR A 272 -2.25 0.26 6.82
C TYR A 272 -2.64 1.54 7.57
N PRO A 273 -3.54 2.39 7.02
CA PRO A 273 -3.90 3.68 7.63
C PRO A 273 -4.57 3.57 9.01
N GLY A 274 -5.11 2.39 9.34
CA GLY A 274 -5.81 2.08 10.57
C GLY A 274 -7.32 1.89 10.39
N ASP A 275 -7.95 1.17 11.33
CA ASP A 275 -9.36 0.75 11.25
C ASP A 275 -10.38 1.89 11.10
N GLY A 276 -10.00 3.11 11.50
CA GLY A 276 -10.82 4.33 11.39
C GLY A 276 -10.76 5.04 10.04
N TYR A 277 -9.96 4.53 9.09
CA TYR A 277 -9.69 5.16 7.80
C TYR A 277 -9.97 4.26 6.60
N VAL A 278 -10.23 2.97 6.81
CA VAL A 278 -10.47 2.00 5.73
C VAL A 278 -11.77 1.24 5.98
N ASP A 279 -12.64 1.17 4.97
CA ASP A 279 -13.87 0.35 4.95
C ASP A 279 -13.65 -0.98 4.19
N VAL A 280 -12.81 -0.96 3.14
CA VAL A 280 -12.53 -2.09 2.25
C VAL A 280 -11.02 -2.43 2.27
N LEU A 281 -10.69 -3.67 2.59
CA LEU A 281 -9.35 -4.24 2.43
C LEU A 281 -9.26 -4.91 1.06
N GLY A 282 -8.51 -4.27 0.18
CA GLY A 282 -8.27 -4.70 -1.19
C GLY A 282 -6.92 -5.39 -1.37
N TYR A 283 -6.73 -5.96 -2.54
CA TYR A 283 -5.53 -6.65 -2.98
C TYR A 283 -5.51 -6.59 -4.51
N ASP A 284 -4.38 -6.18 -5.08
CA ASP A 284 -4.22 -6.02 -6.53
C ASP A 284 -3.21 -7.07 -7.02
N ALA A 285 -3.56 -7.84 -8.07
CA ALA A 285 -2.67 -8.87 -8.61
C ALA A 285 -2.99 -9.26 -10.05
N TYR A 286 -1.96 -9.22 -10.90
CA TYR A 286 -2.03 -9.64 -12.30
C TYR A 286 -1.15 -10.86 -12.55
N ASP A 287 -1.56 -11.71 -13.49
CA ASP A 287 -0.91 -12.99 -13.76
C ASP A 287 -0.12 -13.00 -15.06
N SER A 288 1.22 -13.06 -14.97
CA SER A 288 2.09 -13.22 -16.14
C SER A 288 2.43 -14.68 -16.46
N SER A 289 1.86 -15.64 -15.72
CA SER A 289 2.18 -17.07 -15.79
C SER A 289 1.15 -17.94 -16.53
N ALA A 290 0.12 -17.32 -17.12
CA ALA A 290 -0.96 -18.00 -17.83
C ALA A 290 -1.71 -19.04 -16.96
N GLY A 291 -1.92 -18.72 -15.68
CA GLY A 291 -2.70 -19.47 -14.71
C GLY A 291 -1.95 -20.68 -14.17
N SER A 292 -0.66 -20.52 -13.90
CA SER A 292 0.15 -21.59 -13.30
C SER A 292 -0.35 -21.96 -11.90
N ASP A 293 -0.20 -23.23 -11.53
CA ASP A 293 -0.64 -23.71 -10.21
C ASP A 293 0.06 -22.96 -9.06
N ALA A 294 1.33 -22.60 -9.24
CA ALA A 294 2.09 -21.84 -8.25
C ALA A 294 1.52 -20.43 -8.04
N TRP A 295 1.20 -19.72 -9.13
CA TRP A 295 0.58 -18.40 -9.05
C TRP A 295 -0.81 -18.47 -8.41
N LEU A 296 -1.64 -19.44 -8.82
CA LEU A 296 -2.99 -19.63 -8.26
C LEU A 296 -2.94 -19.95 -6.75
N GLN A 297 -2.00 -20.77 -6.30
CA GLN A 297 -1.82 -21.09 -4.88
C GLN A 297 -1.42 -19.85 -4.07
N GLY A 298 -0.45 -19.06 -4.55
CA GLY A 298 -0.03 -17.81 -3.92
C GLY A 298 -1.17 -16.78 -3.85
N LEU A 299 -1.92 -16.63 -4.94
CA LEU A 299 -3.11 -15.79 -4.99
C LEU A 299 -4.14 -16.19 -3.92
N VAL A 300 -4.52 -17.47 -3.87
CA VAL A 300 -5.52 -17.97 -2.92
C VAL A 300 -5.05 -17.77 -1.48
N GLN A 301 -3.76 -17.98 -1.21
CA GLN A 301 -3.16 -17.75 0.10
C GLN A 301 -3.27 -16.27 0.53
N ASP A 302 -2.98 -15.33 -0.37
CA ASP A 302 -3.07 -13.90 -0.12
C ASP A 302 -4.53 -13.43 0.03
N LEU A 303 -5.45 -13.87 -0.85
CA LEU A 303 -6.87 -13.55 -0.72
C LEU A 303 -7.44 -14.08 0.60
N ALA A 304 -7.07 -15.28 1.02
CA ALA A 304 -7.48 -15.85 2.30
C ALA A 304 -6.94 -15.05 3.49
N MET A 305 -5.72 -14.50 3.40
CA MET A 305 -5.17 -13.56 4.39
C MET A 305 -6.02 -12.29 4.47
N VAL A 306 -6.33 -11.66 3.34
CA VAL A 306 -7.14 -10.43 3.29
C VAL A 306 -8.54 -10.65 3.87
N VAL A 307 -9.18 -11.78 3.56
CA VAL A 307 -10.47 -12.16 4.15
C VAL A 307 -10.39 -12.28 5.67
N ARG A 308 -9.36 -12.94 6.21
CA ARG A 308 -9.18 -13.09 7.67
C ARG A 308 -8.97 -11.74 8.36
N LEU A 309 -8.14 -10.88 7.78
CA LEU A 309 -7.91 -9.52 8.29
C LEU A 309 -9.21 -8.69 8.26
N ALA A 310 -9.98 -8.81 7.18
CA ALA A 310 -11.24 -8.09 7.05
C ALA A 310 -12.28 -8.58 8.07
N GLU A 311 -12.36 -9.89 8.31
CA GLU A 311 -13.24 -10.46 9.33
C GLU A 311 -12.87 -9.97 10.74
N GLU A 312 -11.59 -10.03 11.10
CA GLU A 312 -11.10 -9.54 12.40
C GLU A 312 -11.47 -8.07 12.63
N LYS A 313 -11.36 -7.25 11.58
CA LYS A 313 -11.57 -5.80 11.63
C LYS A 313 -13.01 -5.37 11.33
N GLY A 314 -13.90 -6.31 10.99
CA GLY A 314 -15.26 -6.03 10.52
C GLY A 314 -15.30 -5.14 9.28
N LYS A 315 -14.51 -5.50 8.26
CA LYS A 315 -14.31 -4.80 6.98
C LYS A 315 -14.70 -5.69 5.80
N VAL A 316 -14.74 -5.09 4.61
CA VAL A 316 -15.04 -5.80 3.34
C VAL A 316 -13.72 -6.27 2.71
N PRO A 317 -13.49 -7.58 2.48
CA PRO A 317 -12.37 -8.05 1.68
C PRO A 317 -12.69 -8.01 0.19
N ALA A 318 -11.73 -7.63 -0.65
CA ALA A 318 -11.92 -7.54 -2.10
C ALA A 318 -10.63 -7.86 -2.88
N TYR A 319 -10.80 -8.39 -4.09
CA TYR A 319 -9.74 -8.51 -5.09
C TYR A 319 -9.85 -7.28 -6.01
N THR A 320 -9.28 -6.16 -5.55
CA THR A 320 -9.57 -4.82 -6.09
C THR A 320 -9.12 -4.62 -7.53
N GLU A 321 -8.10 -5.36 -7.97
CA GLU A 321 -7.68 -5.47 -9.37
C GLU A 321 -7.20 -6.89 -9.70
N PHE A 322 -7.67 -7.46 -10.80
CA PHE A 322 -7.20 -8.74 -11.34
C PHE A 322 -7.08 -8.71 -12.86
N GLY A 323 -6.23 -9.57 -13.44
CA GLY A 323 -6.18 -9.76 -14.89
C GLY A 323 -5.02 -10.64 -15.35
N GLU A 324 -5.11 -11.12 -16.59
CA GLU A 324 -3.97 -11.75 -17.29
C GLU A 324 -2.97 -10.66 -17.70
N SER A 325 -1.69 -10.94 -17.54
CA SER A 325 -0.57 -10.16 -18.07
C SER A 325 0.39 -11.04 -18.90
N GLY A 326 1.40 -10.44 -19.53
CA GLY A 326 2.30 -11.15 -20.46
C GLY A 326 1.74 -11.24 -21.89
N GLU A 327 1.90 -12.37 -22.58
CA GLU A 327 1.24 -12.61 -23.88
C GLU A 327 -0.22 -13.02 -23.64
N GLU A 328 -1.15 -12.35 -24.31
CA GLU A 328 -2.60 -12.49 -24.14
C GLU A 328 -3.13 -13.82 -24.70
N GLY A 329 -4.03 -14.47 -23.96
CA GLY A 329 -4.72 -15.67 -24.42
C GLY A 329 -3.87 -16.93 -24.42
N ARG A 330 -2.73 -16.96 -23.73
CA ARG A 330 -1.86 -18.15 -23.63
C ARG A 330 -2.56 -19.34 -23.00
N ASN A 331 -3.53 -19.10 -22.12
CA ASN A 331 -4.36 -20.13 -21.52
C ASN A 331 -5.85 -19.89 -21.79
N PRO A 332 -6.50 -20.67 -22.68
CA PRO A 332 -7.91 -20.50 -23.05
C PRO A 332 -8.91 -20.90 -21.95
N GLN A 333 -8.43 -21.19 -20.73
CA GLN A 333 -9.22 -21.52 -19.54
C GLN A 333 -8.87 -20.62 -18.34
N TRP A 334 -8.23 -19.48 -18.58
CA TRP A 334 -7.66 -18.65 -17.52
C TRP A 334 -8.72 -18.16 -16.50
N PHE A 335 -9.84 -17.61 -16.96
CA PHE A 335 -10.88 -17.06 -16.08
C PHE A 335 -11.56 -18.16 -15.24
N THR A 336 -11.87 -19.30 -15.87
CA THR A 336 -12.53 -20.41 -15.15
C THR A 336 -11.58 -21.10 -14.17
N LYS A 337 -10.29 -21.21 -14.49
CA LYS A 337 -9.27 -21.72 -13.55
C LYS A 337 -9.07 -20.78 -12.37
N LEU A 338 -8.96 -19.48 -12.63
CA LEU A 338 -8.86 -18.46 -11.59
C LEU A 338 -10.05 -18.54 -10.62
N LEU A 339 -11.27 -18.52 -11.16
CA LEU A 339 -12.48 -18.60 -10.36
C LEU A 339 -12.57 -19.94 -9.60
N GLY A 340 -12.19 -21.05 -10.23
CA GLY A 340 -12.13 -22.36 -9.59
C GLY A 340 -11.22 -22.37 -8.36
N ALA A 341 -10.00 -21.88 -8.50
CA ALA A 341 -9.04 -21.80 -7.39
C ALA A 341 -9.58 -20.97 -6.22
N ILE A 342 -10.21 -19.82 -6.50
CA ILE A 342 -10.81 -18.96 -5.46
C ILE A 342 -11.99 -19.68 -4.77
N LYS A 343 -12.87 -20.34 -5.54
CA LYS A 343 -14.08 -21.00 -5.03
C LYS A 343 -13.78 -22.24 -4.18
N ASP A 344 -12.74 -22.97 -4.55
CA ASP A 344 -12.35 -24.22 -3.91
C ASP A 344 -11.75 -23.99 -2.51
N ASP A 345 -11.20 -22.80 -2.25
CA ASP A 345 -10.76 -22.40 -0.92
C ASP A 345 -11.92 -21.82 -0.08
N PRO A 346 -12.19 -22.35 1.14
CA PRO A 346 -13.33 -21.94 1.95
C PRO A 346 -13.21 -20.52 2.52
N VAL A 347 -12.01 -19.92 2.51
CA VAL A 347 -11.75 -18.57 3.01
C VAL A 347 -11.68 -17.59 1.85
N ALA A 348 -10.84 -17.83 0.84
CA ALA A 348 -10.65 -16.93 -0.30
C ALA A 348 -11.96 -16.67 -1.06
N ARG A 349 -12.85 -17.66 -1.17
CA ARG A 349 -14.19 -17.49 -1.77
C ARG A 349 -15.07 -16.42 -1.14
N ARG A 350 -14.70 -15.88 0.03
CA ARG A 350 -15.43 -14.82 0.74
C ARG A 350 -14.99 -13.41 0.33
N VAL A 351 -14.09 -13.26 -0.63
CA VAL A 351 -13.87 -11.96 -1.30
C VAL A 351 -15.19 -11.45 -1.87
N THR A 352 -15.43 -10.15 -1.71
CA THR A 352 -16.75 -9.57 -1.98
C THR A 352 -16.92 -9.22 -3.46
N TYR A 353 -15.88 -8.69 -4.06
CA TYR A 353 -15.84 -8.31 -5.46
C TYR A 353 -14.46 -8.56 -6.04
N MET A 354 -14.41 -8.71 -7.37
CA MET A 354 -13.18 -8.73 -8.14
C MET A 354 -13.34 -7.88 -9.40
N GLN A 355 -12.40 -6.97 -9.65
CA GLN A 355 -12.50 -6.03 -10.78
C GLN A 355 -11.33 -6.19 -11.74
N THR A 356 -11.64 -6.32 -13.04
CA THR A 356 -10.61 -6.33 -14.10
C THR A 356 -10.41 -4.94 -14.68
N TRP A 357 -9.32 -4.75 -15.41
CA TRP A 357 -8.91 -3.46 -15.94
C TRP A 357 -9.64 -3.05 -17.22
N ALA A 358 -9.33 -1.85 -17.73
CA ALA A 358 -10.07 -1.22 -18.81
C ALA A 358 -9.72 -1.79 -20.18
N ASN A 359 -10.75 -2.05 -20.99
CA ASN A 359 -10.62 -2.28 -22.42
C ASN A 359 -10.41 -0.94 -23.16
N PHE A 360 -9.22 -0.35 -23.13
CA PHE A 360 -8.94 0.97 -23.74
C PHE A 360 -9.23 1.04 -25.25
N GLY A 361 -9.28 -0.10 -25.96
CA GLY A 361 -9.58 -0.20 -27.39
C GLY A 361 -8.33 -0.36 -28.27
N ASP A 362 -8.48 -0.21 -29.58
CA ASP A 362 -7.37 -0.31 -30.57
C ASP A 362 -6.58 -1.63 -30.47
N ASP A 363 -5.25 -1.61 -30.58
CA ASP A 363 -4.38 -2.81 -30.47
C ASP A 363 -3.97 -3.08 -28.99
N THR A 364 -4.75 -2.60 -28.02
CA THR A 364 -4.49 -2.84 -26.59
C THR A 364 -5.11 -4.16 -26.12
N ARG A 365 -4.71 -4.62 -24.92
CA ARG A 365 -5.22 -5.84 -24.29
C ARG A 365 -6.74 -5.77 -24.02
N GLN A 366 -7.43 -6.90 -24.19
CA GLN A 366 -8.82 -7.11 -23.80
C GLN A 366 -8.93 -7.79 -22.44
N TYR A 367 -8.96 -6.99 -21.37
CA TYR A 367 -9.25 -7.45 -20.02
C TYR A 367 -10.65 -8.06 -19.86
N VAL A 368 -11.61 -7.61 -20.67
CA VAL A 368 -12.88 -8.28 -20.93
C VAL A 368 -12.90 -8.78 -22.37
N PRO A 369 -12.72 -10.08 -22.61
CA PRO A 369 -12.76 -10.67 -23.95
C PRO A 369 -14.12 -10.50 -24.62
N VAL A 370 -14.16 -9.92 -25.82
CA VAL A 370 -15.40 -9.79 -26.63
C VAL A 370 -15.47 -10.86 -27.73
N PRO A 371 -16.62 -11.06 -28.41
CA PRO A 371 -16.75 -12.07 -29.46
C PRO A 371 -15.65 -11.97 -30.53
N GLY A 372 -14.95 -13.09 -30.77
CA GLY A 372 -13.77 -13.16 -31.65
C GLY A 372 -12.43 -13.24 -30.91
N HIS A 373 -12.38 -12.85 -29.64
CA HIS A 373 -11.19 -13.01 -28.79
C HIS A 373 -11.00 -14.47 -28.34
N ALA A 374 -9.74 -14.93 -28.22
CA ALA A 374 -9.42 -16.32 -27.85
C ALA A 374 -9.99 -16.75 -26.48
N LEU A 375 -10.05 -15.80 -25.53
CA LEU A 375 -10.58 -16.04 -24.19
C LEU A 375 -12.10 -15.84 -24.06
N HIS A 376 -12.81 -15.39 -25.11
CA HIS A 376 -14.24 -15.06 -25.01
C HIS A 376 -15.10 -16.23 -24.54
N ALA A 377 -14.88 -17.43 -25.11
CA ALA A 377 -15.62 -18.62 -24.71
C ALA A 377 -15.39 -18.99 -23.23
N ASP A 378 -14.22 -18.68 -22.68
CA ASP A 378 -13.93 -18.92 -21.27
C ASP A 378 -14.56 -17.87 -20.36
N PHE A 379 -14.49 -16.61 -20.76
CA PHE A 379 -15.14 -15.52 -20.04
C PHE A 379 -16.66 -15.71 -19.97
N VAL A 380 -17.30 -16.22 -21.03
CA VAL A 380 -18.71 -16.62 -21.02
C VAL A 380 -18.98 -17.72 -19.99
N ARG A 381 -18.11 -18.74 -19.88
CA ARG A 381 -18.26 -19.79 -18.85
C ARG A 381 -18.06 -19.24 -17.44
N TYR A 382 -17.07 -18.36 -17.27
CA TYR A 382 -16.84 -17.64 -16.02
C TYR A 382 -18.11 -16.88 -15.58
N ALA A 383 -18.72 -16.12 -16.50
CA ALA A 383 -19.91 -15.34 -16.20
C ALA A 383 -21.20 -16.17 -15.98
N GLN A 384 -21.25 -17.38 -16.52
CA GLN A 384 -22.35 -18.32 -16.27
C GLN A 384 -22.22 -19.05 -14.93
N ASP A 385 -21.08 -18.96 -14.27
CA ASP A 385 -20.88 -19.57 -12.96
C ASP A 385 -21.71 -18.81 -11.90
N PRO A 386 -22.57 -19.49 -11.12
CA PRO A 386 -23.39 -18.86 -10.08
C PRO A 386 -22.61 -18.11 -8.99
N CYS A 387 -21.30 -18.32 -8.88
CA CYS A 387 -20.44 -17.58 -7.97
C CYS A 387 -20.06 -16.19 -8.49
N THR A 388 -20.30 -15.88 -9.76
CA THR A 388 -20.05 -14.54 -10.32
C THR A 388 -21.36 -13.76 -10.38
N VAL A 389 -21.32 -12.51 -9.96
CA VAL A 389 -22.52 -11.66 -9.83
C VAL A 389 -22.37 -10.44 -10.73
N PHE A 390 -23.32 -10.26 -11.65
CA PHE A 390 -23.36 -9.14 -12.59
C PHE A 390 -24.48 -8.15 -12.20
N ALA A 391 -24.62 -7.05 -12.93
CA ALA A 391 -25.57 -5.99 -12.59
C ALA A 391 -27.02 -6.49 -12.51
N GLY A 392 -27.42 -7.38 -13.42
CA GLY A 392 -28.72 -8.01 -13.49
C GLY A 392 -29.03 -8.91 -12.30
N ASP A 393 -28.03 -9.32 -11.51
CA ASP A 393 -28.18 -10.15 -10.31
C ASP A 393 -28.31 -9.32 -9.01
N LEU A 394 -27.92 -8.04 -9.05
CA LEU A 394 -27.93 -7.17 -7.87
C LEU A 394 -29.34 -6.97 -7.31
N ARG A 395 -29.53 -7.24 -6.02
CA ARG A 395 -30.81 -7.04 -5.32
C ARG A 395 -30.61 -6.28 -4.01
N GLY A 396 -31.36 -5.20 -3.82
CA GLY A 396 -31.43 -4.51 -2.54
C GLY A 396 -30.11 -3.87 -2.07
N VAL A 397 -29.19 -3.54 -2.97
CA VAL A 397 -27.87 -2.94 -2.66
C VAL A 397 -27.98 -1.75 -1.70
N TYR A 398 -28.98 -0.87 -1.93
CA TYR A 398 -29.20 0.33 -1.13
C TYR A 398 -30.43 0.26 -0.20
N ALA A 399 -30.97 -0.95 0.04
CA ALA A 399 -32.26 -1.12 0.73
C ALA A 399 -32.15 -1.29 2.26
N ALA A 400 -30.97 -1.60 2.80
CA ALA A 400 -30.81 -1.91 4.22
C ALA A 400 -31.11 -0.69 5.12
N HIS A 401 -31.96 -0.88 6.13
CA HIS A 401 -32.17 0.12 7.17
C HIS A 401 -30.99 0.09 8.15
N THR A 402 -30.13 1.11 8.11
CA THR A 402 -28.86 1.15 8.83
C THR A 402 -28.70 2.38 9.72
N ARG A 403 -27.93 2.20 10.80
CA ARG A 403 -27.47 3.26 11.70
C ARG A 403 -25.96 3.15 11.87
N ALA A 404 -25.23 4.23 11.64
CA ALA A 404 -23.80 4.25 11.94
C ALA A 404 -23.55 4.21 13.45
N VAL A 405 -22.56 3.42 13.85
CA VAL A 405 -21.93 3.52 15.17
C VAL A 405 -21.04 4.76 15.16
N ARG A 406 -21.17 5.64 16.17
CA ARG A 406 -20.34 6.84 16.23
C ARG A 406 -18.86 6.48 16.42
N ASN A 407 -18.02 7.17 15.68
CA ASN A 407 -16.58 7.05 15.79
C ASN A 407 -16.10 7.67 17.12
N ALA A 408 -15.18 6.97 17.79
CA ALA A 408 -14.54 7.49 18.99
C ALA A 408 -13.61 8.65 18.63
N PRO A 409 -13.37 9.60 19.55
CA PRO A 409 -12.30 10.57 19.36
C PRO A 409 -10.96 9.88 19.11
N PHE A 410 -10.26 10.33 18.08
CA PHE A 410 -8.96 9.84 17.68
C PHE A 410 -7.99 11.02 17.59
N MET A 411 -6.72 10.77 17.90
CA MET A 411 -5.65 11.75 17.77
C MET A 411 -4.47 11.07 17.09
N HIS A 412 -3.82 11.78 16.19
CA HIS A 412 -2.56 11.37 15.58
C HIS A 412 -1.62 12.55 15.36
N LEU A 413 -0.32 12.27 15.40
CA LEU A 413 0.76 13.17 15.07
C LEU A 413 0.95 13.22 13.55
N VAL A 414 0.71 14.40 12.97
CA VAL A 414 0.72 14.64 11.51
C VAL A 414 2.11 15.02 11.04
N THR A 415 2.83 15.83 11.81
CA THR A 415 4.17 16.30 11.48
C THR A 415 4.94 16.57 12.77
N PRO A 416 6.20 16.16 12.89
CA PRO A 416 6.89 15.22 12.00
C PRO A 416 6.24 13.84 11.99
N THR A 417 6.25 13.15 10.86
CA THR A 417 5.80 11.74 10.78
C THR A 417 6.80 10.83 11.50
N ASP A 418 6.40 9.59 11.80
CA ASP A 418 7.31 8.61 12.39
C ASP A 418 8.51 8.37 11.46
N ARG A 419 9.70 8.39 12.07
CA ARG A 419 11.04 8.34 11.46
C ARG A 419 11.34 9.44 10.44
N GLN A 420 10.57 10.52 10.42
CA GLN A 420 10.91 11.68 9.60
C GLN A 420 12.27 12.24 10.00
N ARG A 421 13.11 12.51 8.98
CA ARG A 421 14.38 13.19 9.15
C ARG A 421 14.22 14.70 9.12
N LEU A 422 14.75 15.38 10.14
CA LEU A 422 14.79 16.83 10.24
C LEU A 422 16.24 17.31 10.26
N THR A 423 16.58 18.20 9.35
CA THR A 423 17.96 18.72 9.20
C THR A 423 18.08 20.19 9.57
N SER A 424 16.95 20.82 9.93
CA SER A 424 16.85 22.20 10.41
C SER A 424 16.74 22.25 11.93
N VAL A 425 17.17 23.38 12.51
CA VAL A 425 16.99 23.72 13.94
C VAL A 425 15.56 24.16 14.26
N GLU A 426 14.71 24.32 13.25
CA GLU A 426 13.30 24.66 13.39
C GLU A 426 12.42 23.64 12.67
N SER A 427 11.35 23.20 13.33
CA SER A 427 10.31 22.36 12.77
C SER A 427 8.94 22.74 13.35
N THR A 428 7.85 22.31 12.72
CA THR A 428 6.49 22.50 13.24
C THR A 428 5.93 21.16 13.67
N VAL A 429 5.45 21.08 14.92
CA VAL A 429 4.66 19.94 15.39
C VAL A 429 3.19 20.18 15.06
N ARG A 430 2.55 19.24 14.36
CA ARG A 430 1.12 19.27 14.00
C ARG A 430 0.42 18.02 14.52
N VAL A 431 -0.70 18.21 15.20
CA VAL A 431 -1.52 17.11 15.72
C VAL A 431 -2.94 17.28 15.24
N ARG A 432 -3.54 16.21 14.73
CA ARG A 432 -4.96 16.17 14.41
C ARG A 432 -5.73 15.51 15.54
N VAL A 433 -6.89 16.07 15.88
CA VAL A 433 -7.88 15.44 16.76
C VAL A 433 -9.21 15.41 16.03
N THR A 434 -9.80 14.22 15.85
CA THR A 434 -11.09 14.04 15.16
C THR A 434 -12.21 13.68 16.13
N GLN A 435 -13.47 13.85 15.69
CA GLN A 435 -14.71 13.51 16.41
C GLN A 435 -14.98 14.24 17.75
N ALA A 436 -14.05 15.09 18.22
CA ALA A 436 -14.21 15.96 19.37
C ALA A 436 -13.15 17.08 19.39
N ALA A 437 -13.46 18.19 20.05
CA ALA A 437 -12.46 19.20 20.37
C ALA A 437 -11.61 18.76 21.58
N ALA A 438 -10.31 19.04 21.51
CA ALA A 438 -9.41 18.88 22.65
C ALA A 438 -9.35 20.17 23.48
N SER A 439 -9.47 20.02 24.80
CA SER A 439 -9.33 21.13 25.76
C SER A 439 -7.88 21.60 25.93
N ARG A 440 -6.94 20.69 25.70
CA ARG A 440 -5.49 20.93 25.75
C ARG A 440 -4.79 19.91 24.88
N VAL A 441 -3.85 20.38 24.06
CA VAL A 441 -2.93 19.52 23.31
C VAL A 441 -1.50 19.97 23.60
N THR A 442 -0.61 19.02 23.85
CA THR A 442 0.80 19.28 24.16
C THR A 442 1.72 18.31 23.44
N TYR A 443 2.96 18.72 23.18
CA TYR A 443 4.04 17.84 22.75
C TYR A 443 5.20 17.87 23.74
N SER A 444 5.99 16.81 23.79
CA SER A 444 7.24 16.73 24.54
C SER A 444 8.28 15.93 23.76
N VAL A 445 9.56 16.21 24.00
CA VAL A 445 10.67 15.49 23.36
C VAL A 445 11.42 14.73 24.44
N ASN A 446 11.66 13.43 24.23
CA ASN A 446 12.34 12.51 25.16
C ASN A 446 11.77 12.58 26.59
N GLY A 447 10.44 12.66 26.74
CA GLY A 447 9.77 12.76 28.03
C GLY A 447 10.02 14.08 28.78
N GLY A 448 10.54 15.10 28.10
CA GLY A 448 10.79 16.42 28.66
C GLY A 448 9.52 17.22 28.97
N ARG A 449 9.69 18.52 29.22
CA ARG A 449 8.57 19.42 29.55
C ARG A 449 7.59 19.53 28.38
N GLY A 450 6.31 19.24 28.65
CA GLY A 450 5.21 19.45 27.71
C GLY A 450 5.06 20.91 27.27
N ARG A 451 5.02 21.15 25.97
CA ARG A 451 4.79 22.43 25.29
C ARG A 451 3.41 22.43 24.64
N ARG A 452 2.68 23.53 24.74
CA ARG A 452 1.28 23.62 24.29
C ARG A 452 1.20 23.85 22.77
N LEU A 453 0.33 23.10 22.11
CA LEU A 453 -0.06 23.31 20.72
C LEU A 453 -1.38 24.10 20.65
N ARG A 454 -1.56 24.87 19.57
CA ARG A 454 -2.74 25.72 19.34
C ARG A 454 -3.44 25.32 18.05
N LEU A 455 -4.77 25.30 18.07
CA LEU A 455 -5.56 25.04 16.87
C LEU A 455 -5.31 26.16 15.84
N ASP A 456 -4.90 25.79 14.64
CA ASP A 456 -4.69 26.68 13.50
C ASP A 456 -5.90 26.72 12.56
N ALA A 457 -5.79 27.50 11.49
CA ALA A 457 -6.86 27.71 10.51
C ALA A 457 -7.17 26.46 9.68
N ASP A 458 -6.19 25.56 9.52
CA ASP A 458 -6.32 24.32 8.77
C ASP A 458 -6.87 23.17 9.65
N GLY A 459 -7.11 23.45 10.93
CA GLY A 459 -7.72 22.53 11.88
C GLY A 459 -6.74 21.57 12.53
N PHE A 460 -5.45 21.90 12.55
CA PHE A 460 -4.41 21.17 13.29
C PHE A 460 -4.07 21.90 14.59
N TYR A 461 -3.73 21.15 15.63
CA TYR A 461 -3.07 21.71 16.80
C TYR A 461 -1.58 21.80 16.51
N SER A 462 -1.10 23.02 16.30
CA SER A 462 0.23 23.31 15.77
C SER A 462 1.07 24.13 16.73
N GLY A 463 2.39 24.01 16.61
CA GLY A 463 3.35 24.82 17.36
C GLY A 463 4.80 24.54 16.97
N ASP A 464 5.64 25.56 17.11
CA ASP A 464 7.04 25.49 16.72
C ASP A 464 7.84 24.61 17.67
N TRP A 465 8.78 23.86 17.11
CA TRP A 465 9.79 23.10 17.80
C TRP A 465 11.17 23.58 17.39
N SER A 466 11.79 24.37 18.28
CA SER A 466 13.21 24.68 18.21
C SER A 466 14.03 23.49 18.72
N ILE A 467 14.88 22.97 17.84
CA ILE A 467 15.80 21.87 18.04
C ILE A 467 17.16 22.44 18.42
N ASP A 468 17.81 21.86 19.44
CA ASP A 468 19.17 22.23 19.80
C ASP A 468 20.11 21.88 18.63
N PRO A 469 20.90 22.84 18.09
CA PRO A 469 21.82 22.56 16.98
C PRO A 469 22.78 21.39 17.28
N ALA A 470 23.15 21.16 18.55
CA ALA A 470 24.01 20.04 18.95
C ALA A 470 23.31 18.67 18.89
N TRP A 471 22.03 18.62 18.52
CA TRP A 471 21.27 17.38 18.30
C TRP A 471 21.18 17.01 16.82
N LEU A 472 21.63 17.86 15.90
CA LEU A 472 21.67 17.56 14.47
C LEU A 472 22.92 16.71 14.12
N ASP A 473 23.08 15.57 14.79
CA ASP A 473 24.25 14.69 14.70
C ASP A 473 23.86 13.23 14.34
N ASN A 474 22.80 13.07 13.56
CA ASN A 474 22.23 11.79 13.12
C ASN A 474 21.68 10.92 14.27
N ARG A 475 21.25 11.55 15.38
CA ARG A 475 20.56 10.84 16.47
C ARG A 475 19.05 10.73 16.25
N SER A 476 18.41 9.80 16.95
CA SER A 476 16.96 9.73 17.07
C SER A 476 16.45 10.38 18.37
N VAL A 477 15.26 10.99 18.33
CA VAL A 477 14.53 11.45 19.53
C VAL A 477 13.08 10.98 19.48
N THR A 478 12.45 10.76 20.64
CA THR A 478 11.02 10.45 20.71
C THR A 478 10.22 11.74 20.92
N LEU A 479 9.35 12.07 19.96
CA LEU A 479 8.34 13.11 20.09
C LEU A 479 7.04 12.47 20.56
N SER A 480 6.53 12.88 21.72
CA SER A 480 5.23 12.40 22.24
C SER A 480 4.23 13.54 22.30
N VAL A 481 2.99 13.27 21.87
CA VAL A 481 1.89 14.23 21.91
C VAL A 481 0.74 13.71 22.76
N ASP A 482 0.07 14.62 23.46
CA ASP A 482 -1.06 14.34 24.34
C ASP A 482 -2.23 15.29 24.06
N ALA A 483 -3.44 14.78 23.89
CA ALA A 483 -4.67 15.55 23.82
C ALA A 483 -5.65 15.19 24.94
N ARG A 484 -6.20 16.21 25.62
CA ARG A 484 -7.26 16.06 26.62
C ARG A 484 -8.63 16.22 25.98
N VAL A 485 -9.31 15.09 25.77
CA VAL A 485 -10.60 14.98 25.08
C VAL A 485 -11.61 14.32 26.00
N ARG A 486 -12.71 15.02 26.31
CA ARG A 486 -13.81 14.51 27.16
C ARG A 486 -13.34 13.86 28.48
N GLY A 487 -12.35 14.47 29.14
CA GLY A 487 -11.78 13.97 30.39
C GLY A 487 -10.76 12.84 30.26
N ARG A 488 -10.51 12.32 29.05
CA ARG A 488 -9.49 11.30 28.75
C ARG A 488 -8.26 11.93 28.11
N THR A 489 -7.12 11.29 28.24
CA THR A 489 -5.90 11.61 27.48
C THR A 489 -5.80 10.65 26.31
N LEU A 490 -5.65 11.18 25.10
CA LEU A 490 -5.17 10.44 23.95
C LEU A 490 -3.69 10.77 23.78
N THR A 491 -2.87 9.77 23.45
CA THR A 491 -1.42 9.92 23.30
C THR A 491 -1.01 9.29 21.97
N ASP A 492 -0.04 9.92 21.31
CA ASP A 492 0.62 9.38 20.12
C ASP A 492 2.11 9.77 20.17
N SER A 493 2.94 9.10 19.38
CA SER A 493 4.38 9.38 19.35
C SER A 493 5.04 8.99 18.04
N ALA A 494 6.11 9.71 17.70
CA ALA A 494 7.01 9.39 16.61
C ALA A 494 8.46 9.34 17.12
N LEU A 495 9.25 8.42 16.56
CA LEU A 495 10.70 8.57 16.52
C LEU A 495 11.03 9.61 15.44
N VAL A 496 11.90 10.57 15.72
CA VAL A 496 12.32 11.60 14.75
C VAL A 496 13.83 11.56 14.63
N LEU A 497 14.34 11.54 13.40
CA LEU A 497 15.77 11.50 13.11
C LEU A 497 16.28 12.94 12.94
N LEU A 498 17.36 13.31 13.62
CA LEU A 498 17.86 14.68 13.66
C LEU A 498 19.26 14.77 13.03
N GLY A 499 19.40 15.64 12.03
CA GLY A 499 20.65 15.87 11.32
C GLY A 499 20.72 15.15 9.96
N GLU A 500 21.67 15.62 9.15
CA GLU A 500 21.98 15.05 7.83
C GLU A 500 22.62 13.66 7.98
N VAL A 501 22.33 12.77 7.03
CA VAL A 501 23.14 11.57 6.83
C VAL A 501 24.36 11.98 6.02
N THR A 502 25.55 11.50 6.40
CA THR A 502 26.73 11.73 5.59
C THR A 502 26.52 11.04 4.23
N PRO A 503 26.59 11.76 3.09
CA PRO A 503 26.39 11.14 1.80
C PRO A 503 27.44 10.05 1.55
N LEU A 504 26.98 8.91 1.03
CA LEU A 504 27.87 7.84 0.63
C LEU A 504 28.75 8.28 -0.57
N PRO A 505 29.99 7.75 -0.69
CA PRO A 505 30.81 8.00 -1.88
C PRO A 505 30.14 7.50 -3.16
N ALA A 506 30.55 8.03 -4.32
CA ALA A 506 30.05 7.52 -5.61
C ALA A 506 30.27 6.00 -5.72
N GLY A 507 29.27 5.28 -6.23
CA GLY A 507 29.29 3.82 -6.36
C GLY A 507 28.78 3.06 -5.12
N TRP A 508 28.71 3.70 -3.95
CA TRP A 508 28.21 3.04 -2.74
C TRP A 508 26.69 2.95 -2.72
N ILE A 509 26.20 1.78 -2.31
CA ILE A 509 24.77 1.48 -2.14
C ILE A 509 24.38 1.60 -0.67
N ASP A 510 25.19 1.04 0.21
CA ASP A 510 24.97 1.12 1.67
C ASP A 510 26.22 0.74 2.47
N ASP A 511 26.47 1.50 3.54
CA ASP A 511 27.42 1.20 4.62
C ASP A 511 26.72 0.96 5.97
N PHE A 512 25.38 0.99 5.99
CA PHE A 512 24.51 0.80 7.14
C PHE A 512 24.66 1.83 8.28
N GLU A 513 25.43 2.90 8.10
CA GLU A 513 25.61 3.95 9.12
C GLU A 513 24.50 5.02 9.09
N GLY A 514 23.79 5.12 7.96
CA GLY A 514 22.77 6.15 7.73
C GLY A 514 21.48 6.01 8.54
N TYR A 515 21.31 4.91 9.28
CA TYR A 515 20.05 4.50 9.89
C TYR A 515 19.89 4.87 11.37
N ALA A 516 20.82 5.63 11.94
CA ALA A 516 20.76 6.11 13.33
C ALA A 516 20.57 4.99 14.39
N GLY A 517 20.98 3.75 14.08
CA GLY A 517 20.79 2.59 14.96
C GLY A 517 19.35 2.07 15.01
N ASP A 518 18.48 2.43 14.05
CA ASP A 518 17.07 2.05 14.02
C ASP A 518 16.77 1.04 12.89
N ASP A 519 16.46 -0.21 13.29
CA ASP A 519 16.19 -1.34 12.38
C ASP A 519 15.00 -1.09 11.44
N ALA A 520 13.99 -0.38 11.88
CA ALA A 520 12.83 -0.08 11.05
C ALA A 520 13.19 0.93 9.95
N THR A 521 14.01 1.95 10.24
CA THR A 521 14.53 2.88 9.22
C THR A 521 15.36 2.11 8.17
N LEU A 522 16.18 1.15 8.61
CA LEU A 522 16.89 0.23 7.71
C LEU A 522 15.92 -0.58 6.85
N SER A 523 14.94 -1.25 7.46
CA SER A 523 13.95 -2.05 6.72
C SER A 523 13.08 -1.21 5.78
N GLU A 524 12.84 0.06 6.06
CA GLU A 524 12.13 0.95 5.13
C GLU A 524 12.98 1.42 3.94
N ALA A 525 14.30 1.41 4.08
CA ALA A 525 15.22 1.77 3.00
C ALA A 525 15.38 0.69 1.93
N TYR A 526 14.86 -0.51 2.20
CA TYR A 526 14.86 -1.64 1.26
C TYR A 526 13.42 -2.08 0.92
N SER A 527 13.21 -2.50 -0.33
CA SER A 527 12.07 -3.34 -0.69
C SER A 527 12.28 -4.75 -0.13
N HIS A 528 11.20 -5.48 0.12
CA HIS A 528 11.24 -6.85 0.63
C HIS A 528 10.39 -7.75 -0.24
N ILE A 529 10.90 -8.93 -0.58
CA ILE A 529 10.21 -9.97 -1.34
C ILE A 529 10.20 -11.25 -0.51
N ASN A 530 9.01 -11.83 -0.30
CA ASN A 530 8.78 -12.98 0.57
C ASN A 530 9.27 -12.74 2.01
N ALA A 531 9.23 -13.77 2.86
CA ALA A 531 9.47 -13.63 4.29
C ALA A 531 10.96 -13.40 4.62
N ASN A 532 11.27 -12.19 5.07
CA ASN A 532 12.58 -11.84 5.63
C ASN A 532 12.53 -10.63 6.57
N THR A 533 13.62 -10.43 7.32
CA THR A 533 13.82 -9.23 8.14
C THR A 533 15.26 -8.70 8.03
N THR A 534 15.41 -7.38 8.06
CA THR A 534 16.69 -6.69 8.09
C THR A 534 16.87 -5.95 9.43
N THR A 535 18.03 -6.12 10.06
CA THR A 535 18.38 -5.47 11.33
C THR A 535 19.84 -5.04 11.33
N LEU A 536 20.18 -4.01 12.10
CA LEU A 536 21.54 -3.51 12.25
C LEU A 536 22.32 -4.40 13.23
N SER A 537 23.51 -4.81 12.83
CA SER A 537 24.40 -5.67 13.60
C SER A 537 25.66 -4.89 13.99
N ALA A 538 25.84 -4.65 15.29
CA ALA A 538 27.07 -4.03 15.79
C ALA A 538 28.25 -5.02 15.85
N ASP A 539 28.00 -6.32 15.78
CA ASP A 539 29.03 -7.37 15.96
C ASP A 539 29.57 -7.91 14.62
N HIS A 540 28.78 -7.83 13.55
CA HIS A 540 29.11 -8.39 12.24
C HIS A 540 29.13 -7.27 11.20
N LYS A 541 30.32 -6.71 10.98
CA LYS A 541 30.56 -5.58 10.10
C LYS A 541 32.02 -5.53 9.63
N ALA A 542 32.25 -4.95 8.47
CA ALA A 542 33.55 -4.64 7.90
C ALA A 542 34.12 -3.34 8.45
N SER A 543 33.27 -2.32 8.55
CA SER A 543 33.67 -0.98 8.96
C SER A 543 32.59 -0.35 9.86
N GLY A 544 32.70 0.94 10.17
CA GLY A 544 31.66 1.67 10.88
C GLY A 544 31.22 1.10 12.24
N SER A 545 29.95 1.32 12.55
CA SER A 545 29.23 0.95 13.75
C SER A 545 28.32 -0.26 13.53
N TYR A 546 27.80 -0.43 12.32
CA TYR A 546 26.81 -1.42 11.96
C TYR A 546 27.15 -2.12 10.64
N GLY A 547 26.77 -3.39 10.54
CA GLY A 547 26.50 -4.06 9.27
C GLY A 547 25.04 -4.52 9.25
N LEU A 548 24.63 -5.17 8.16
CA LEU A 548 23.31 -5.77 8.03
C LEU A 548 23.29 -7.22 8.54
N ALA A 549 22.31 -7.55 9.37
CA ALA A 549 21.85 -8.91 9.59
C ALA A 549 20.57 -9.16 8.78
N TYR A 550 20.67 -10.06 7.79
CA TYR A 550 19.58 -10.42 6.89
C TYR A 550 19.07 -11.81 7.25
N SER A 551 17.90 -11.87 7.89
CA SER A 551 17.25 -13.11 8.29
C SER A 551 16.24 -13.58 7.24
N TYR A 552 16.27 -14.85 6.87
CA TYR A 552 15.37 -15.44 5.88
C TYR A 552 14.45 -16.51 6.48
N ASP A 553 13.26 -16.67 5.88
CA ASP A 553 12.35 -17.79 6.13
C ASP A 553 11.76 -18.31 4.81
N PHE A 554 12.13 -19.54 4.44
CA PHE A 554 11.69 -20.22 3.23
C PHE A 554 10.45 -21.10 3.43
N SER A 555 9.76 -21.00 4.57
CA SER A 555 8.59 -21.84 4.87
C SER A 555 7.44 -21.64 3.88
N SER A 556 7.30 -20.44 3.32
CA SER A 556 6.24 -20.08 2.36
C SER A 556 6.72 -19.93 0.91
N ALA A 557 8.02 -19.68 0.69
CA ALA A 557 8.59 -19.48 -0.65
C ALA A 557 10.05 -19.98 -0.72
N GLY A 558 10.47 -20.50 -1.86
CA GLY A 558 11.83 -21.03 -2.06
C GLY A 558 12.94 -19.97 -2.20
N TYR A 559 12.61 -18.69 -2.07
CA TYR A 559 13.56 -17.59 -2.11
C TYR A 559 13.00 -16.36 -1.37
N THR A 560 13.87 -15.42 -1.01
CA THR A 560 13.51 -14.12 -0.47
C THR A 560 14.48 -13.05 -0.97
N GLY A 561 14.10 -11.78 -0.93
CA GLY A 561 14.90 -10.69 -1.51
C GLY A 561 14.77 -9.40 -0.73
N ILE A 562 15.86 -8.61 -0.75
CA ILE A 562 15.81 -7.19 -0.43
C ILE A 562 16.36 -6.37 -1.61
N GLY A 563 15.78 -5.20 -1.86
CA GLY A 563 16.14 -4.35 -2.99
C GLY A 563 16.28 -2.88 -2.63
N LYS A 564 17.11 -2.14 -3.36
CA LYS A 564 17.31 -0.70 -3.15
C LYS A 564 17.48 -0.01 -4.50
N SER A 565 16.77 1.10 -4.70
CA SER A 565 16.98 1.97 -5.87
C SER A 565 18.30 2.71 -5.74
N VAL A 566 19.07 2.76 -6.83
CA VAL A 566 20.45 3.29 -6.83
C VAL A 566 20.69 4.43 -7.80
N ASP A 567 19.83 4.60 -8.81
CA ASP A 567 19.93 5.61 -9.91
C ASP A 567 21.33 6.24 -10.08
N ALA A 568 22.25 5.47 -10.66
CA ALA A 568 23.67 5.80 -10.68
C ALA A 568 24.35 5.46 -12.02
N ASP A 569 25.41 6.23 -12.31
CA ASP A 569 26.40 5.94 -13.34
C ASP A 569 27.59 5.20 -12.72
N TRP A 570 27.77 3.94 -13.10
CA TRP A 570 28.85 3.06 -12.66
C TRP A 570 29.91 2.80 -13.74
N THR A 571 29.95 3.58 -14.81
CA THR A 571 30.93 3.40 -15.90
C THR A 571 32.39 3.55 -15.47
N ALA A 572 32.64 4.20 -14.34
CA ALA A 572 33.97 4.36 -13.76
C ALA A 572 34.45 3.15 -12.94
N PHE A 573 33.59 2.18 -12.64
CA PHE A 573 33.87 1.03 -11.79
C PHE A 573 33.94 -0.26 -12.61
N SER A 574 34.49 -1.32 -12.00
CA SER A 574 34.74 -2.60 -12.67
C SER A 574 34.02 -3.78 -12.02
N SER A 575 33.65 -3.66 -10.74
CA SER A 575 33.07 -4.74 -9.95
C SER A 575 32.00 -4.20 -9.00
N LEU A 576 31.07 -5.07 -8.61
CA LEU A 576 30.28 -4.90 -7.39
C LEU A 576 30.99 -5.62 -6.24
N VAL A 577 31.09 -4.95 -5.10
CA VAL A 577 31.81 -5.42 -3.92
C VAL A 577 30.90 -5.32 -2.70
N LEU A 578 30.94 -6.35 -1.84
CA LEU A 578 30.35 -6.31 -0.50
C LEU A 578 31.19 -7.15 0.45
N TRP A 579 31.13 -6.83 1.73
CA TRP A 579 31.53 -7.76 2.78
C TRP A 579 30.39 -8.73 3.06
N LEU A 580 30.69 -10.02 3.16
CA LEU A 580 29.72 -11.08 3.42
C LEU A 580 30.26 -12.07 4.45
N GLN A 581 29.41 -12.46 5.38
CA GLN A 581 29.58 -13.64 6.22
C GLN A 581 28.36 -14.55 6.03
N GLY A 582 28.58 -15.70 5.39
CA GLY A 582 27.56 -16.72 5.20
C GLY A 582 27.24 -17.49 6.49
N ASP A 583 26.23 -18.34 6.42
CA ASP A 583 25.72 -19.12 7.56
C ASP A 583 26.18 -20.59 7.55
N GLY A 584 26.97 -20.99 6.55
CA GLY A 584 27.46 -22.35 6.40
C GLY A 584 26.47 -23.31 5.72
N SER A 585 25.32 -22.80 5.28
CA SER A 585 24.29 -23.61 4.63
C SER A 585 24.60 -23.87 3.15
N ALA A 586 23.82 -24.79 2.56
CA ALA A 586 23.80 -25.00 1.10
C ALA A 586 22.84 -24.01 0.38
N ASN A 587 22.32 -22.99 1.09
CA ASN A 587 21.58 -21.89 0.46
C ASN A 587 22.51 -21.04 -0.41
N GLY A 588 21.92 -20.28 -1.34
CA GLY A 588 22.64 -19.38 -2.22
C GLY A 588 22.23 -17.92 -2.02
N ALA A 589 23.13 -16.99 -2.35
CA ALA A 589 22.81 -15.59 -2.52
C ALA A 589 22.96 -15.18 -3.99
N THR A 590 22.16 -14.22 -4.45
CA THR A 590 22.23 -13.66 -5.79
C THR A 590 22.27 -12.14 -5.69
N LEU A 591 23.35 -11.53 -6.18
CA LEU A 591 23.41 -10.09 -6.44
C LEU A 591 22.72 -9.85 -7.78
N GLN A 592 21.80 -8.92 -7.83
CA GLN A 592 21.13 -8.52 -9.07
C GLN A 592 21.26 -7.02 -9.29
N ILE A 593 21.59 -6.63 -10.52
CA ILE A 593 21.65 -5.24 -10.98
C ILE A 593 20.59 -5.08 -12.06
N VAL A 594 19.75 -4.05 -11.93
CA VAL A 594 18.78 -3.66 -12.96
C VAL A 594 19.29 -2.42 -13.66
N SER A 595 19.35 -2.48 -14.99
CA SER A 595 19.75 -1.34 -15.81
C SER A 595 19.06 -1.37 -17.17
N SER A 596 18.54 -0.21 -17.58
CA SER A 596 17.91 -0.03 -18.90
C SER A 596 16.81 -1.06 -19.21
N GLY A 597 16.13 -1.57 -18.18
CA GLY A 597 15.08 -2.58 -18.29
C GLY A 597 15.55 -4.04 -18.22
N ALA A 598 16.87 -4.30 -18.28
CA ALA A 598 17.46 -5.63 -18.20
C ALA A 598 17.90 -5.97 -16.77
N TYR A 599 17.83 -7.26 -16.43
CA TYR A 599 18.18 -7.81 -15.12
C TYR A 599 19.45 -8.66 -15.22
N PHE A 600 20.46 -8.34 -14.44
CA PHE A 600 21.75 -9.04 -14.45
C PHE A 600 22.05 -9.66 -13.09
N GLU A 601 22.42 -10.93 -13.05
CA GLU A 601 22.59 -11.73 -11.82
C GLU A 601 24.01 -12.29 -11.68
N TYR A 602 24.48 -12.32 -10.43
CA TYR A 602 25.73 -12.95 -9.99
C TYR A 602 25.48 -13.78 -8.73
N ASN A 603 25.82 -15.06 -8.76
CA ASN A 603 25.52 -16.01 -7.67
C ASN A 603 26.71 -16.22 -6.74
N ILE A 604 26.45 -16.22 -5.42
CA ILE A 604 27.43 -16.37 -4.36
C ILE A 604 27.00 -17.54 -3.43
N PRO A 605 27.90 -18.47 -3.08
CA PRO A 605 27.59 -19.51 -2.10
C PRO A 605 27.55 -18.95 -0.66
N LEU A 606 26.63 -19.45 0.17
CA LEU A 606 26.52 -19.09 1.60
C LEU A 606 27.22 -20.08 2.54
N SER A 607 27.87 -21.11 1.99
CA SER A 607 28.53 -22.17 2.74
C SER A 607 29.79 -21.72 3.50
N ASP A 608 30.31 -20.54 3.20
CA ASP A 608 31.48 -19.99 3.90
C ASP A 608 31.05 -19.07 5.05
N THR A 609 31.41 -19.46 6.27
CA THR A 609 31.14 -18.69 7.49
C THR A 609 32.23 -17.65 7.78
N THR A 610 33.26 -17.56 6.95
CA THR A 610 34.35 -16.60 7.12
C THR A 610 33.93 -15.25 6.55
N ALA A 611 33.90 -14.24 7.42
CA ALA A 611 33.74 -12.84 7.04
C ALA A 611 34.81 -12.40 6.03
N ARG A 612 34.40 -12.01 4.82
CA ARG A 612 35.33 -11.49 3.80
C ARG A 612 34.65 -10.58 2.79
N GLU A 613 35.47 -9.82 2.09
CA GLU A 613 35.04 -9.10 0.90
C GLU A 613 34.79 -10.09 -0.26
N ILE A 614 33.62 -9.97 -0.88
CA ILE A 614 33.25 -10.63 -2.14
C ILE A 614 33.31 -9.58 -3.24
N ARG A 615 33.99 -9.92 -4.33
CA ARG A 615 34.13 -9.07 -5.52
C ARG A 615 33.49 -9.79 -6.71
N ALA A 616 32.46 -9.20 -7.27
CA ALA A 616 31.74 -9.67 -8.44
C ALA A 616 32.06 -8.74 -9.63
N PRO A 617 32.97 -9.13 -10.55
CA PRO A 617 33.28 -8.32 -11.72
C PRO A 617 32.03 -8.12 -12.60
N PHE A 618 31.79 -6.91 -13.09
CA PHE A 618 30.58 -6.63 -13.89
C PHE A 618 30.49 -7.50 -15.16
N GLY A 619 31.65 -7.83 -15.77
CA GLY A 619 31.71 -8.73 -16.92
C GLY A 619 31.33 -10.19 -16.63
N GLU A 620 31.17 -10.59 -15.36
CA GLU A 620 30.73 -11.93 -14.96
C GLU A 620 29.24 -12.01 -14.64
N PHE A 621 28.55 -10.87 -14.52
CA PHE A 621 27.10 -10.84 -14.39
C PHE A 621 26.45 -11.34 -15.69
N LYS A 622 25.38 -12.12 -15.54
CA LYS A 622 24.63 -12.69 -16.67
C LYS A 622 23.20 -12.20 -16.66
N PRO A 623 22.55 -12.01 -17.81
CA PRO A 623 21.10 -11.79 -17.83
C PRO A 623 20.37 -12.82 -16.98
N ALA A 624 19.40 -12.37 -16.21
CA ALA A 624 18.59 -13.22 -15.36
C ALA A 624 17.93 -14.31 -16.23
N PRO A 625 17.90 -15.60 -15.82
CA PRO A 625 17.43 -16.68 -16.69
C PRO A 625 15.99 -16.53 -17.18
N TRP A 626 15.17 -15.80 -16.44
CA TRP A 626 13.78 -15.51 -16.74
C TRP A 626 13.59 -14.26 -17.61
N ASP A 627 14.62 -13.41 -17.74
CA ASP A 627 14.60 -12.20 -18.57
C ASP A 627 14.94 -12.54 -20.03
N THR A 628 14.04 -13.27 -20.68
CA THR A 628 14.26 -13.79 -22.03
C THR A 628 14.37 -12.68 -23.09
N ALA A 629 13.84 -11.49 -22.81
CA ALA A 629 13.93 -10.34 -23.70
C ALA A 629 15.36 -9.82 -23.85
N HIS A 630 16.18 -9.96 -22.79
CA HIS A 630 17.55 -9.45 -22.73
C HIS A 630 18.60 -10.57 -22.61
N ALA A 631 18.25 -11.82 -22.96
CA ALA A 631 19.09 -13.00 -22.75
C ALA A 631 20.49 -12.96 -23.40
N GLY A 632 20.69 -12.10 -24.41
CA GLY A 632 21.97 -11.91 -25.10
C GLY A 632 22.78 -10.69 -24.64
N GLU A 633 22.26 -9.91 -23.69
CA GLU A 633 22.89 -8.69 -23.23
C GLU A 633 24.00 -8.96 -22.21
N VAL A 634 24.83 -7.96 -21.99
CA VAL A 634 25.92 -7.97 -21.01
C VAL A 634 25.88 -6.67 -20.22
N LEU A 635 26.32 -6.71 -18.97
CA LEU A 635 26.42 -5.52 -18.12
C LEU A 635 27.63 -4.66 -18.55
N ASP A 636 27.49 -3.99 -19.70
CA ASP A 636 28.51 -3.15 -20.32
C ASP A 636 28.42 -1.68 -19.88
N ALA A 637 29.25 -0.81 -20.48
CA ALA A 637 29.26 0.61 -20.16
C ALA A 637 27.91 1.33 -20.42
N ALA A 638 27.12 0.87 -21.40
CA ALA A 638 25.82 1.49 -21.67
C ALA A 638 24.82 1.16 -20.56
N HIS A 639 24.82 -0.09 -20.08
CA HIS A 639 24.04 -0.46 -18.90
C HIS A 639 24.58 0.18 -17.62
N LEU A 640 25.89 0.17 -17.41
CA LEU A 640 26.49 0.76 -16.20
C LEU A 640 26.21 2.26 -16.08
N ALA A 641 26.01 2.98 -17.19
CA ALA A 641 25.62 4.40 -17.16
C ALA A 641 24.22 4.66 -16.58
N LYS A 642 23.39 3.63 -16.40
CA LYS A 642 21.97 3.73 -16.01
C LYS A 642 21.54 2.60 -15.06
N VAL A 643 22.29 2.40 -13.99
CA VAL A 643 21.93 1.43 -12.96
C VAL A 643 20.80 2.00 -12.12
N THR A 644 19.65 1.34 -12.11
CA THR A 644 18.46 1.84 -11.42
C THR A 644 18.20 1.14 -10.10
N THR A 645 18.53 -0.16 -9.99
CA THR A 645 18.22 -0.98 -8.82
C THR A 645 19.31 -2.00 -8.53
N PHE A 646 19.54 -2.24 -7.24
CA PHE A 646 20.31 -3.38 -6.72
C PHE A 646 19.38 -4.27 -5.89
N ASN A 647 19.47 -5.58 -6.07
CA ASN A 647 18.79 -6.56 -5.21
C ASN A 647 19.77 -7.61 -4.67
N LEU A 648 19.52 -8.05 -3.44
CA LEU A 648 20.17 -9.20 -2.81
C LEU A 648 19.11 -10.26 -2.50
N TYR A 649 19.12 -11.33 -3.29
CA TYR A 649 18.26 -12.49 -3.07
C TYR A 649 18.98 -13.58 -2.30
N LEU A 650 18.22 -14.32 -1.48
CA LEU A 650 18.63 -15.56 -0.86
C LEU A 650 17.70 -16.68 -1.37
N GLY A 651 18.28 -17.79 -1.83
CA GLY A 651 17.54 -18.93 -2.39
C GLY A 651 17.73 -20.20 -1.57
N HIS A 652 16.65 -20.98 -1.41
CA HIS A 652 16.67 -22.23 -0.65
C HIS A 652 17.41 -23.33 -1.41
N GLY A 653 18.49 -23.83 -0.80
CA GLY A 653 19.26 -24.97 -1.29
C GLY A 653 18.60 -26.29 -0.93
N SER A 654 18.77 -27.30 -1.78
CA SER A 654 18.26 -28.64 -1.50
C SER A 654 18.86 -29.20 -0.20
N GLY A 655 17.98 -29.54 0.75
CA GLY A 655 18.37 -30.06 2.07
C GLY A 655 18.97 -29.01 3.03
N ALA A 656 18.94 -27.73 2.68
CA ALA A 656 19.41 -26.65 3.53
C ALA A 656 18.36 -26.21 4.56
N PRO A 657 18.76 -25.52 5.65
CA PRO A 657 17.84 -24.92 6.61
C PRO A 657 16.84 -23.98 5.94
N VAL A 658 15.60 -24.03 6.43
CA VAL A 658 14.51 -23.13 5.98
C VAL A 658 14.61 -21.74 6.60
N THR A 659 15.32 -21.57 7.70
CA THR A 659 15.55 -20.28 8.36
C THR A 659 17.02 -20.10 8.71
N GLY A 660 17.49 -18.86 8.71
CA GLY A 660 18.86 -18.51 9.02
C GLY A 660 19.12 -17.01 8.91
N VAL A 661 20.38 -16.61 9.16
CA VAL A 661 20.84 -15.22 9.10
C VAL A 661 22.18 -15.16 8.41
N VAL A 662 22.31 -14.27 7.43
CA VAL A 662 23.60 -13.91 6.82
C VAL A 662 23.92 -12.45 7.15
N TYR A 663 25.21 -12.09 7.14
CA TYR A 663 25.65 -10.73 7.45
C TYR A 663 26.32 -10.07 6.26
N VAL A 664 25.98 -8.82 5.99
CA VAL A 664 26.45 -8.05 4.84
C VAL A 664 26.91 -6.67 5.29
N ASP A 665 27.96 -6.13 4.68
CA ASP A 665 28.40 -4.76 4.92
C ASP A 665 29.08 -4.13 3.67
N ASP A 666 29.24 -2.81 3.66
CA ASP A 666 29.94 -2.01 2.64
C ASP A 666 29.60 -2.38 1.17
N ILE A 667 28.32 -2.34 0.79
CA ILE A 667 27.86 -2.67 -0.57
C ILE A 667 28.18 -1.51 -1.52
N ARG A 668 29.03 -1.72 -2.51
CA ARG A 668 29.53 -0.66 -3.41
C ARG A 668 30.06 -1.15 -4.74
N ALA A 669 30.00 -0.31 -5.76
CA ALA A 669 30.77 -0.45 -6.99
C ALA A 669 32.23 0.00 -6.76
N ASP A 670 33.20 -0.73 -7.33
CA ASP A 670 34.65 -0.53 -7.17
C ASP A 670 35.44 -0.65 -8.48
#